data_AF-A0A978SEU6-F1
#
_entry.id   AF-A0A978SEU6-F1
#
_cell.length_a   1.000
_cell.length_b   1.000
_cell.length_c   1.000
_cell.angle_alpha   90.00
_cell.angle_beta   90.00
_cell.angle_gamma   90.00
#
_symmetry.space_group_name_H-M   'P 1'
#
loop_
_entity.id
_entity.type
_entity.pdbx_description
1 polymer ?
#
loop_
_entity_poly.entity_id
_entity_poly.type
_entity_poly.pdbx_seq_one_letter_code
_entity_poly.pdbx_strand_id
1 'polypeptide(L)'
;MSGWTRLGRDCPICNGDRKHKDCRQSVESGLVFCHDENANPSGWIFRGFDKYGFGIWQDEADAREFSEKSKEERQRERLERQQQQRQHKQAQIAAQMPVEERHRWNRRLLSLLSLSQSDLTSLEARGFEPEQVETEGYRSVEQWQELPENFPSNFPGRTTQGNLAIKLPGILCPIPNVEKQIAGFQTRRHDDSEGRYGWLSSKVAPVHVEGELPLGVYQPEKTKGQAIWLTDSPAIKSNLASQLLGVPVVGATNGNFHGSPELTRHTLSVLSDRYQTTHLILALDAGDVKNRAVCQRWQQQYKFLTDLGYSVWFAWWGQVDKSACDIDELKPEQLKSIQFIALKDFEAIASENGGLEAKPLTKKEQKAQQREQRRQLAQSQYQQLSQLTAERFLTINTPNLNFDEMALEPGCVYILCSAKGTRKTEGVRSILPQFRNIYAWFSRIALGREECHRLNLTWREEMGSYQGFLKVGFCSNSSYKFNPRHLQENGLLLVDECDQVFDHNFSTICNRDGVRPLILNSLSAHIAAAVSGKGMALFMSADVTDRDVEYIKALTPPGVPVRLIVNEYQPERGLVIFSEAETPEPQVDKLIQTLEAGIPCFVIDDIKDGVRGCKSISQLVLKLHPEWRDKVIEINSETSCTELVQLGVWRRSWKNVTISA
;
A
#
# COMPACT_ATOMS: atom_id res chain seq x y z
N MET A 1 75.44 14.44 -17.44
CA MET A 1 74.82 14.47 -18.79
C MET A 1 73.46 15.12 -18.63
N SER A 2 73.21 16.24 -19.33
CA SER A 2 71.98 17.02 -19.20
C SER A 2 70.78 16.13 -19.55
N GLY A 3 69.81 15.97 -18.64
CA GLY A 3 68.63 15.09 -18.76
C GLY A 3 67.61 15.50 -19.85
N TRP A 4 68.07 16.19 -20.88
CA TRP A 4 67.28 16.76 -21.95
C TRP A 4 67.91 16.46 -23.31
N THR A 5 67.10 15.97 -24.23
CA THR A 5 67.46 15.84 -25.65
C THR A 5 66.91 17.04 -26.39
N ARG A 6 67.75 17.80 -27.09
CA ARG A 6 67.30 18.91 -27.92
C ARG A 6 66.70 18.36 -29.21
N LEU A 7 65.45 18.71 -29.50
CA LEU A 7 64.73 18.22 -30.67
C LEU A 7 64.93 19.11 -31.89
N GLY A 8 64.95 20.44 -31.72
CA GLY A 8 65.19 21.38 -32.82
C GLY A 8 64.26 21.15 -34.01
N ARG A 9 64.82 20.71 -35.16
CA ARG A 9 64.05 20.43 -36.40
C ARG A 9 63.26 19.12 -36.36
N ASP A 10 63.54 18.26 -35.39
CA ASP A 10 62.94 16.93 -35.25
C ASP A 10 61.84 16.91 -34.18
N CYS A 11 61.28 18.08 -33.84
CA CYS A 11 60.21 18.18 -32.85
C CYS A 11 58.90 17.55 -33.39
N PRO A 12 58.33 16.53 -32.73
CA PRO A 12 57.12 15.84 -33.21
C PRO A 12 55.84 16.67 -33.01
N ILE A 13 55.91 17.78 -32.26
CA ILE A 13 54.76 18.65 -31.95
C ILE A 13 54.59 19.75 -33.00
N CYS A 14 55.67 20.47 -33.33
CA CYS A 14 55.65 21.57 -34.30
C CYS A 14 56.30 21.22 -35.65
N ASN A 15 56.71 19.96 -35.86
CA ASN A 15 57.41 19.47 -37.06
C ASN A 15 58.62 20.33 -37.48
N GLY A 16 59.31 20.91 -36.49
CA GLY A 16 60.56 21.63 -36.73
C GLY A 16 60.41 23.03 -37.33
N ASP A 17 59.35 23.77 -36.96
CA ASP A 17 59.19 25.17 -37.37
C ASP A 17 60.51 25.95 -37.15
N ARG A 18 60.96 26.66 -38.19
CA ARG A 18 62.23 27.40 -38.25
C ARG A 18 62.33 28.49 -37.17
N LYS A 19 61.21 28.93 -36.60
CA LYS A 19 61.15 29.91 -35.51
C LYS A 19 61.45 29.32 -34.12
N HIS A 20 61.33 28.01 -33.91
CA HIS A 20 61.29 27.38 -32.57
C HIS A 20 62.36 26.28 -32.38
N LYS A 21 63.65 26.67 -32.38
CA LYS A 21 64.82 25.76 -32.39
C LYS A 21 65.23 25.20 -31.02
N ASP A 22 64.50 25.50 -29.97
CA ASP A 22 64.80 25.19 -28.58
C ASP A 22 63.83 24.17 -27.95
N CYS A 23 62.95 23.58 -28.76
CA CYS A 23 62.15 22.43 -28.38
C CYS A 23 63.05 21.29 -27.88
N ARG A 24 62.60 20.62 -26.81
CA ARG A 24 63.39 19.61 -26.07
C ARG A 24 62.50 18.50 -25.56
N GLN A 25 63.09 17.33 -25.35
CA GLN A 25 62.44 16.18 -24.72
C GLN A 25 63.16 15.84 -23.43
N SER A 26 62.40 15.53 -22.38
CA SER A 26 62.94 14.97 -21.15
C SER A 26 63.39 13.54 -21.40
N VAL A 27 64.64 13.21 -21.10
CA VAL A 27 65.17 11.84 -21.23
C VAL A 27 64.57 10.92 -20.15
N GLU A 28 64.11 11.48 -19.04
CA GLU A 28 63.58 10.73 -17.89
C GLU A 28 62.08 10.45 -18.01
N SER A 29 61.30 11.43 -18.48
CA SER A 29 59.83 11.34 -18.52
C SER A 29 59.25 11.19 -19.92
N GLY A 30 60.08 11.24 -20.97
CA GLY A 30 59.63 11.17 -22.36
C GLY A 30 58.83 12.39 -22.85
N LEU A 31 58.47 13.31 -21.94
CA LEU A 31 57.66 14.50 -22.24
C LEU A 31 58.37 15.45 -23.21
N VAL A 32 57.61 15.94 -24.18
CA VAL A 32 58.08 16.90 -25.18
C VAL A 32 57.66 18.31 -24.80
N PHE A 33 58.63 19.22 -24.78
CA PHE A 33 58.47 20.63 -24.47
C PHE A 33 58.62 21.42 -25.77
N CYS A 34 57.51 21.92 -26.29
CA CYS A 34 57.41 22.63 -27.56
C CYS A 34 57.18 24.13 -27.34
N HIS A 35 57.90 24.98 -28.07
CA HIS A 35 57.78 26.45 -27.96
C HIS A 35 56.64 27.01 -28.85
N ASP A 36 56.02 26.19 -29.70
CA ASP A 36 54.88 26.63 -30.50
C ASP A 36 53.60 26.62 -29.65
N GLU A 37 53.10 27.81 -29.33
CA GLU A 37 51.89 28.05 -28.54
C GLU A 37 50.59 27.67 -29.28
N ASN A 38 50.65 27.50 -30.61
CA ASN A 38 49.49 27.16 -31.44
C ASN A 38 49.52 25.72 -31.96
N ALA A 39 50.49 24.89 -31.53
CA ALA A 39 50.59 23.52 -31.98
C ALA A 39 49.42 22.66 -31.45
N ASN A 40 48.83 21.85 -32.32
CA ASN A 40 47.78 20.88 -31.96
C ASN A 40 47.99 19.55 -32.70
N PRO A 41 49.05 18.80 -32.37
CA PRO A 41 49.35 17.53 -33.04
C PRO A 41 48.37 16.42 -32.65
N SER A 42 48.05 15.54 -33.60
CA SER A 42 47.28 14.32 -33.34
C SER A 42 48.12 13.27 -32.63
N GLY A 43 47.55 12.57 -31.64
CA GLY A 43 48.24 11.50 -30.89
C GLY A 43 49.05 11.98 -29.68
N TRP A 44 48.91 13.24 -29.29
CA TRP A 44 49.59 13.83 -28.14
C TRP A 44 48.58 14.51 -27.21
N ILE A 45 48.84 14.45 -25.91
CA ILE A 45 48.02 15.06 -24.87
C ILE A 45 48.76 16.27 -24.29
N PHE A 46 48.11 17.43 -24.35
CA PHE A 46 48.61 18.65 -23.73
C PHE A 46 48.50 18.58 -22.19
N ARG A 47 49.60 18.85 -21.48
CA ARG A 47 49.68 18.81 -20.01
C ARG A 47 49.83 20.18 -19.35
N GLY A 48 49.88 21.25 -20.14
CA GLY A 48 50.05 22.62 -19.67
C GLY A 48 51.37 23.23 -20.16
N PHE A 49 51.76 24.37 -19.59
CA PHE A 49 53.00 25.06 -19.93
C PHE A 49 54.04 24.92 -18.81
N ASP A 50 55.31 24.90 -19.18
CA ASP A 50 56.40 25.03 -18.22
C ASP A 50 56.63 26.51 -17.80
N LYS A 51 57.49 26.72 -16.81
CA LYS A 51 57.81 28.06 -16.29
C LYS A 51 58.49 29.00 -17.30
N TYR A 52 58.92 28.49 -18.46
CA TYR A 52 59.58 29.24 -19.52
C TYR A 52 58.68 29.40 -20.76
N GLY A 53 57.40 29.01 -20.67
CA GLY A 53 56.42 29.18 -21.75
C GLY A 53 56.37 28.04 -22.76
N PHE A 54 57.06 26.91 -22.54
CA PHE A 54 56.98 25.76 -23.44
C PHE A 54 55.73 24.94 -23.13
N GLY A 55 54.93 24.62 -24.15
CA GLY A 55 53.86 23.65 -24.05
C GLY A 55 54.41 22.25 -23.79
N ILE A 56 53.88 21.56 -22.78
CA ILE A 56 54.29 20.22 -22.36
C ILE A 56 53.32 19.20 -22.96
N TRP A 57 53.86 18.26 -23.71
CA TRP A 57 53.10 17.26 -24.45
C TRP A 57 53.55 15.85 -24.07
N GLN A 58 52.58 14.96 -23.86
CA GLN A 58 52.80 13.55 -23.58
C GLN A 58 52.22 12.71 -24.72
N ASP A 59 52.94 11.67 -25.14
CA ASP A 59 52.41 10.71 -26.11
C ASP A 59 51.14 10.05 -25.56
N GLU A 60 50.12 9.90 -26.40
CA GLU A 60 48.81 9.37 -25.98
C GLU A 60 48.91 7.90 -25.52
N ALA A 61 49.80 7.09 -26.09
CA ALA A 61 50.01 5.71 -25.67
C ALA A 61 50.69 5.64 -24.29
N ASP A 62 51.73 6.44 -24.08
CA ASP A 62 52.42 6.54 -22.78
C ASP A 62 51.50 7.05 -21.66
N ALA A 63 50.62 8.01 -21.99
CA ALA A 63 49.64 8.54 -21.06
C ALA A 63 48.58 7.49 -20.65
N ARG A 64 48.17 6.61 -21.57
CA ARG A 64 47.26 5.50 -21.30
C ARG A 64 47.93 4.44 -20.43
N GLU A 65 49.16 4.04 -20.75
CA GLU A 65 49.93 3.06 -19.96
C GLU A 65 50.18 3.53 -18.52
N PHE A 66 50.58 4.80 -18.34
CA PHE A 66 50.75 5.40 -17.01
C PHE A 66 49.43 5.44 -16.21
N SER A 67 48.30 5.70 -16.89
CA SER A 67 46.98 5.70 -16.26
C SER A 67 46.56 4.31 -15.77
N GLU A 68 46.84 3.27 -16.55
CA GLU A 68 46.53 1.88 -16.18
C GLU A 68 47.40 1.39 -15.02
N LYS A 69 48.73 1.57 -15.09
CA LYS A 69 49.64 1.27 -13.97
C LYS A 69 49.25 2.00 -12.67
N SER A 70 48.89 3.29 -12.77
CA SER A 70 48.42 4.08 -11.62
C SER A 70 47.07 3.61 -11.06
N LYS A 71 46.22 2.98 -11.87
CA LYS A 71 44.95 2.38 -11.40
C LYS A 71 45.23 1.06 -10.69
N GLU A 72 46.09 0.21 -11.25
CA GLU A 72 46.50 -1.07 -10.66
C GLU A 72 47.20 -0.88 -9.31
N GLU A 73 48.12 0.08 -9.22
CA GLU A 73 48.82 0.41 -7.97
C GLU A 73 47.85 0.90 -6.88
N ARG A 74 46.92 1.81 -7.22
CA ARG A 74 45.85 2.23 -6.27
C ARG A 74 44.95 1.09 -5.83
N GLN A 75 44.67 0.14 -6.73
CA GLN A 75 43.90 -1.06 -6.40
C GLN A 75 44.67 -1.95 -5.44
N ARG A 76 45.96 -2.17 -5.68
CA ARG A 76 46.84 -2.95 -4.83
C ARG A 76 47.00 -2.32 -3.44
N GLU A 77 47.29 -1.03 -3.36
CA GLU A 77 47.36 -0.30 -2.08
C GLU A 77 46.05 -0.40 -1.29
N ARG A 78 44.90 -0.32 -1.97
CA ARG A 78 43.59 -0.49 -1.34
C ARG A 78 43.42 -1.89 -0.77
N LEU A 79 43.80 -2.93 -1.52
CA LEU A 79 43.74 -4.32 -1.08
C LEU A 79 44.68 -4.58 0.10
N GLU A 80 45.92 -4.09 0.04
CA GLU A 80 46.90 -4.21 1.12
C GLU A 80 46.42 -3.50 2.39
N ARG A 81 45.89 -2.27 2.28
CA ARG A 81 45.28 -1.56 3.42
C ARG A 81 44.09 -2.31 4.00
N GLN A 82 43.22 -2.88 3.15
CA GLN A 82 42.09 -3.69 3.62
C GLN A 82 42.56 -4.95 4.35
N GLN A 83 43.60 -5.62 3.84
CA GLN A 83 44.17 -6.81 4.47
C GLN A 83 44.83 -6.47 5.81
N GLN A 84 45.60 -5.38 5.89
CA GLN A 84 46.18 -4.90 7.14
C GLN A 84 45.10 -4.54 8.17
N GLN A 85 44.04 -3.85 7.76
CA GLN A 85 42.91 -3.54 8.64
C GLN A 85 42.21 -4.80 9.15
N ARG A 86 42.02 -5.82 8.30
CA ARG A 86 41.43 -7.11 8.69
C ARG A 86 42.30 -7.85 9.70
N GLN A 87 43.61 -7.92 9.44
CA GLN A 87 44.57 -8.56 10.35
C GLN A 87 44.62 -7.85 11.70
N HIS A 88 44.65 -6.51 11.71
CA HIS A 88 44.61 -5.72 12.94
C HIS A 88 43.32 -5.94 13.72
N LYS A 89 42.16 -5.95 13.04
CA LYS A 89 40.86 -6.26 13.68
C LYS A 89 40.84 -7.68 14.26
N GLN A 90 41.33 -8.68 13.53
CA GLN A 90 41.42 -10.06 14.02
C GLN A 90 42.34 -10.18 15.24
N ALA A 91 43.49 -9.52 15.24
CA ALA A 91 44.39 -9.50 16.39
C ALA A 91 43.73 -8.83 17.62
N GLN A 92 42.98 -7.75 17.43
CA GLN A 92 42.22 -7.11 18.50
C GLN A 92 41.11 -8.01 19.05
N ILE A 93 40.41 -8.76 18.19
CA ILE A 93 39.39 -9.72 18.60
C ILE A 93 40.03 -10.88 19.39
N ALA A 94 41.15 -11.43 18.90
CA ALA A 94 41.87 -12.51 19.57
C ALA A 94 42.41 -12.12 20.96
N ALA A 95 42.64 -10.83 21.21
CA ALA A 95 43.06 -10.31 22.50
C ALA A 95 41.88 -10.09 23.49
N GLN A 96 40.63 -10.12 23.01
CA GLN A 96 39.46 -9.95 23.86
C GLN A 96 39.24 -11.18 24.74
N MET A 97 38.74 -10.96 25.95
CA MET A 97 38.34 -12.05 26.84
C MET A 97 37.12 -12.79 26.26
N PRO A 98 37.17 -14.14 26.11
CA PRO A 98 36.04 -14.97 25.68
C PRO A 98 34.80 -14.77 26.55
N VAL A 99 33.60 -14.96 25.98
CA VAL A 99 32.34 -14.61 26.66
C VAL A 99 32.10 -15.44 27.93
N GLU A 100 32.47 -16.73 27.94
CA GLU A 100 32.32 -17.61 29.10
C GLU A 100 33.22 -17.17 30.25
N GLU A 101 34.48 -16.84 29.93
CA GLU A 101 35.43 -16.34 30.92
C GLU A 101 35.00 -14.97 31.44
N ARG A 102 34.54 -14.11 30.53
CA ARG A 102 33.99 -12.80 30.86
C ARG A 102 32.80 -12.89 31.81
N HIS A 103 31.88 -13.82 31.57
CA HIS A 103 30.74 -14.04 32.45
C HIS A 103 31.17 -14.41 33.88
N ARG A 104 32.16 -15.29 34.03
CA ARG A 104 32.69 -15.69 35.35
C ARG A 104 33.27 -14.49 36.10
N TRP A 105 34.12 -13.69 35.46
CA TRP A 105 34.71 -12.51 36.08
C TRP A 105 33.69 -11.41 36.35
N ASN A 106 32.72 -11.22 35.46
CA ASN A 106 31.64 -10.26 35.67
C ASN A 106 30.79 -10.63 36.89
N ARG A 107 30.41 -11.90 37.05
CA ARG A 107 29.71 -12.37 38.26
C ARG A 107 30.56 -12.19 39.51
N ARG A 108 31.87 -12.45 39.41
CA ARG A 108 32.79 -12.22 40.52
C ARG A 108 32.82 -10.75 40.92
N LEU A 109 32.94 -9.82 39.97
CA LEU A 109 32.88 -8.39 40.23
C LEU A 109 31.59 -8.00 40.94
N LEU A 110 30.43 -8.45 40.44
CA LEU A 110 29.13 -8.14 41.05
C LEU A 110 29.01 -8.66 42.50
N SER A 111 29.62 -9.81 42.81
CA SER A 111 29.65 -10.34 44.18
C SER A 111 30.49 -9.52 45.16
N LEU A 112 31.37 -8.66 44.65
CA LEU A 112 32.29 -7.84 45.44
C LEU A 112 31.80 -6.40 45.63
N LEU A 113 30.76 -6.02 44.90
CA LEU A 113 30.16 -4.69 44.97
C LEU A 113 28.82 -4.76 45.71
N SER A 114 28.41 -3.63 46.29
CA SER A 114 27.10 -3.44 46.90
C SER A 114 26.27 -2.42 46.11
N LEU A 115 24.96 -2.45 46.30
CA LEU A 115 24.07 -1.38 45.83
C LEU A 115 23.78 -0.41 46.97
N SER A 116 23.92 0.89 46.72
CA SER A 116 23.58 1.94 47.67
C SER A 116 22.07 2.10 47.79
N GLN A 117 21.59 2.56 48.95
CA GLN A 117 20.16 2.81 49.16
C GLN A 117 19.62 3.89 48.20
N SER A 118 20.43 4.90 47.88
CA SER A 118 20.05 5.96 46.94
C SER A 118 19.84 5.41 45.53
N ASP A 119 20.71 4.51 45.09
CA ASP A 119 20.59 3.87 43.78
C ASP A 119 19.42 2.90 43.71
N LEU A 120 19.16 2.17 44.80
CA LEU A 120 17.97 1.33 44.92
C LEU A 120 16.69 2.17 44.77
N THR A 121 16.58 3.28 45.51
CA THR A 121 15.43 4.20 45.39
C THR A 121 15.30 4.79 43.97
N SER A 122 16.42 5.07 43.30
CA SER A 122 16.38 5.52 41.90
C SER A 122 15.87 4.44 40.93
N LEU A 123 16.15 3.16 41.19
CA LEU A 123 15.66 2.04 40.38
C LEU A 123 14.19 1.74 40.68
N GLU A 124 13.78 1.81 41.95
CA GLU A 124 12.38 1.69 42.39
C GLU A 124 11.51 2.78 41.76
N ALA A 125 12.01 4.02 41.72
CA ALA A 125 11.31 5.13 41.07
C ALA A 125 11.11 4.91 39.55
N ARG A 126 11.91 4.04 38.91
CA ARG A 126 11.73 3.61 37.52
C ARG A 126 10.81 2.39 37.36
N GLY A 127 10.38 1.76 38.46
CA GLY A 127 9.47 0.62 38.43
C GLY A 127 10.12 -0.75 38.65
N PHE A 128 11.38 -0.81 39.11
CA PHE A 128 11.94 -2.09 39.57
C PHE A 128 11.51 -2.43 40.99
N GLU A 129 11.19 -3.69 41.22
CA GLU A 129 11.06 -4.24 42.57
C GLU A 129 12.44 -4.59 43.16
N PRO A 130 12.67 -4.44 44.49
CA PRO A 130 13.97 -4.72 45.11
C PRO A 130 14.52 -6.13 44.82
N GLU A 131 13.65 -7.15 44.78
CA GLU A 131 14.04 -8.52 44.46
C GLU A 131 14.54 -8.67 43.01
N GLN A 132 13.94 -7.91 42.08
CA GLN A 132 14.39 -7.86 40.69
C GLN A 132 15.74 -7.18 40.59
N VAL A 133 15.93 -6.05 41.27
CA VAL A 133 17.21 -5.33 41.29
C VAL A 133 18.36 -6.25 41.73
N GLU A 134 18.14 -7.07 42.76
CA GLU A 134 19.14 -8.02 43.22
C GLU A 134 19.35 -9.18 42.23
N THR A 135 18.27 -9.72 41.66
CA THR A 135 18.35 -10.79 40.65
C THR A 135 19.13 -10.35 39.40
N GLU A 136 18.92 -9.11 38.97
CA GLU A 136 19.59 -8.51 37.81
C GLU A 136 21.04 -8.11 38.12
N GLY A 137 21.41 -8.03 39.40
CA GLY A 137 22.78 -7.77 39.83
C GLY A 137 23.22 -6.32 39.63
N TYR A 138 22.32 -5.34 39.75
CA TYR A 138 22.73 -3.93 39.72
C TYR A 138 23.58 -3.57 40.94
N ARG A 139 24.65 -2.78 40.74
CA ARG A 139 25.61 -2.40 41.80
C ARG A 139 26.00 -0.93 41.68
N SER A 140 26.33 -0.30 42.79
CA SER A 140 26.86 1.06 42.81
C SER A 140 28.36 1.04 42.55
N VAL A 141 28.85 2.03 41.80
CA VAL A 141 30.26 2.17 41.47
C VAL A 141 30.71 3.62 41.54
N GLU A 142 31.95 3.81 42.01
CA GLU A 142 32.58 5.11 42.12
C GLU A 142 33.50 5.42 40.93
N GLN A 143 33.90 6.69 40.83
CA GLN A 143 34.89 7.12 39.85
C GLN A 143 36.22 6.38 40.06
N TRP A 144 36.76 5.79 38.98
CA TRP A 144 37.98 4.99 38.97
C TRP A 144 38.01 3.86 40.02
N GLN A 145 36.86 3.22 40.25
CA GLN A 145 36.67 2.15 41.22
C GLN A 145 37.85 1.15 41.23
N GLU A 146 38.51 1.05 42.37
CA GLU A 146 39.56 0.06 42.59
C GLU A 146 38.97 -1.34 42.61
N LEU A 147 39.71 -2.29 42.03
CA LEU A 147 39.33 -3.70 42.07
C LEU A 147 39.86 -4.32 43.37
N PRO A 148 38.98 -4.94 44.19
CA PRO A 148 39.37 -5.49 45.49
C PRO A 148 40.25 -6.74 45.40
N GLU A 149 40.38 -7.32 44.21
CA GLU A 149 41.27 -8.45 43.93
C GLU A 149 41.87 -8.36 42.52
N ASN A 150 42.78 -9.27 42.19
CA ASN A 150 43.46 -9.27 40.90
C ASN A 150 42.55 -9.82 39.78
N PHE A 151 42.07 -8.93 38.92
CA PHE A 151 41.39 -9.27 37.67
C PHE A 151 42.38 -9.40 36.51
N PRO A 152 42.08 -10.23 35.49
CA PRO A 152 42.90 -10.36 34.29
C PRO A 152 43.15 -9.02 33.58
N SER A 153 44.30 -8.88 32.94
CA SER A 153 44.70 -7.64 32.27
C SER A 153 43.78 -7.24 31.11
N ASN A 154 43.17 -8.24 30.45
CA ASN A 154 42.20 -8.06 29.37
C ASN A 154 40.73 -8.02 29.86
N PHE A 155 40.48 -7.91 31.18
CA PHE A 155 39.13 -7.76 31.73
C PHE A 155 38.48 -6.45 31.22
N PRO A 156 37.28 -6.50 30.61
CA PRO A 156 36.65 -5.33 30.01
C PRO A 156 36.57 -4.12 30.93
N GLY A 157 37.06 -2.98 30.44
CA GLY A 157 37.08 -1.71 31.17
C GLY A 157 38.13 -1.62 32.27
N ARG A 158 39.02 -2.60 32.44
CA ARG A 158 40.18 -2.45 33.31
C ARG A 158 41.19 -1.47 32.69
N THR A 159 41.69 -0.54 33.49
CA THR A 159 42.73 0.42 33.10
C THR A 159 44.13 -0.20 33.23
N THR A 160 45.15 0.47 32.70
CA THR A 160 46.55 0.07 32.89
C THR A 160 47.01 0.15 34.35
N GLN A 161 46.34 0.98 35.16
CA GLN A 161 46.60 1.12 36.60
C GLN A 161 45.91 0.03 37.44
N GLY A 162 45.04 -0.78 36.82
CA GLY A 162 44.34 -1.88 37.50
C GLY A 162 42.92 -1.56 37.98
N ASN A 163 42.50 -0.29 37.91
CA ASN A 163 41.16 0.15 38.30
C ASN A 163 40.14 -0.02 37.17
N LEU A 164 38.84 0.03 37.49
CA LEU A 164 37.77 0.11 36.50
C LEU A 164 37.73 1.50 35.86
N ALA A 165 37.53 1.54 34.53
CA ALA A 165 37.48 2.76 33.73
C ALA A 165 36.13 3.49 33.85
N ILE A 166 35.73 3.81 35.07
CA ILE A 166 34.48 4.47 35.40
C ILE A 166 34.77 5.96 35.61
N LYS A 167 34.31 6.80 34.68
CA LYS A 167 34.63 8.23 34.70
C LYS A 167 33.81 9.02 35.71
N LEU A 168 32.57 8.61 35.95
CA LEU A 168 31.62 9.25 36.83
C LEU A 168 30.91 8.17 37.65
N PRO A 169 30.62 8.43 38.94
CA PRO A 169 29.84 7.51 39.76
C PRO A 169 28.47 7.19 39.15
N GLY A 170 27.97 6.01 39.48
CA GLY A 170 26.69 5.56 38.93
C GLY A 170 26.31 4.15 39.31
N ILE A 171 25.28 3.65 38.62
CA ILE A 171 24.76 2.30 38.72
C ILE A 171 25.37 1.47 37.61
N LEU A 172 26.12 0.42 37.98
CA LEU A 172 26.64 -0.58 37.07
C LEU A 172 25.53 -1.56 36.67
N CYS A 173 25.23 -1.59 35.38
CA CYS A 173 24.18 -2.39 34.77
C CYS A 173 24.76 -3.57 33.99
N PRO A 174 24.54 -4.82 34.42
CA PRO A 174 24.97 -6.01 33.68
C PRO A 174 24.21 -6.15 32.37
N ILE A 175 24.92 -6.53 31.30
CA ILE A 175 24.37 -6.73 29.96
C ILE A 175 24.37 -8.23 29.62
N PRO A 176 23.24 -8.95 29.78
CA PRO A 176 23.14 -10.36 29.44
C PRO A 176 23.03 -10.56 27.91
N ASN A 177 23.69 -11.59 27.38
CA ASN A 177 23.50 -12.06 26.01
C ASN A 177 22.31 -13.05 25.92
N VAL A 178 22.06 -13.61 24.72
CA VAL A 178 20.91 -14.49 24.48
C VAL A 178 20.98 -15.82 25.25
N GLU A 179 22.19 -16.23 25.65
CA GLU A 179 22.51 -17.37 26.52
C GLU A 179 22.48 -17.00 28.03
N LYS A 180 22.07 -15.78 28.39
CA LYS A 180 22.03 -15.24 29.77
C LYS A 180 23.42 -15.08 30.43
N GLN A 181 24.49 -15.05 29.64
CA GLN A 181 25.83 -14.73 30.10
C GLN A 181 26.05 -13.21 30.10
N ILE A 182 26.69 -12.68 31.14
CA ILE A 182 26.99 -11.25 31.25
C ILE A 182 28.14 -10.90 30.31
N ALA A 183 27.82 -10.27 29.19
CA ALA A 183 28.73 -9.89 28.12
C ALA A 183 29.48 -8.57 28.40
N GLY A 184 29.03 -7.76 29.34
CA GLY A 184 29.68 -6.51 29.73
C GLY A 184 28.81 -5.70 30.69
N PHE A 185 29.21 -4.45 30.90
CA PHE A 185 28.47 -3.51 31.75
C PHE A 185 28.31 -2.16 31.08
N GLN A 186 27.15 -1.54 31.32
CA GLN A 186 26.93 -0.12 31.10
C GLN A 186 26.73 0.56 32.46
N THR A 187 27.31 1.73 32.67
CA THR A 187 27.08 2.54 33.86
C THR A 187 26.01 3.59 33.57
N ARG A 188 24.89 3.57 34.30
CA ARG A 188 23.96 4.69 34.39
C ARG A 188 24.54 5.69 35.38
N ARG A 189 25.01 6.83 34.89
CA ARG A 189 25.69 7.83 35.72
C ARG A 189 24.69 8.61 36.57
N HIS A 190 25.12 9.06 37.74
CA HIS A 190 24.32 9.94 38.61
C HIS A 190 24.16 11.34 38.02
N ASP A 191 25.18 11.81 37.32
CA ASP A 191 25.19 13.07 36.57
C ASP A 191 25.31 12.81 35.06
N ASP A 192 24.62 13.63 34.27
CA ASP A 192 24.48 13.50 32.83
C ASP A 192 25.44 14.43 32.05
N SER A 193 26.35 15.14 32.73
CA SER A 193 27.31 16.09 32.13
C SER A 193 28.18 15.49 31.00
N GLU A 194 28.60 14.23 31.12
CA GLU A 194 29.30 13.49 30.06
C GLU A 194 28.39 12.50 29.29
N GLY A 195 27.08 12.66 29.40
CA GLY A 195 26.06 11.76 28.87
C GLY A 195 25.55 10.73 29.91
N ARG A 196 24.29 10.32 29.76
CA ARG A 196 23.54 9.48 30.72
C ARG A 196 24.14 8.11 31.01
N TYR A 197 24.73 7.49 29.98
CA TYR A 197 25.22 6.12 30.02
C TYR A 197 26.65 6.05 29.48
N GLY A 198 27.48 5.18 30.07
CA GLY A 198 28.83 4.89 29.60
C GLY A 198 29.13 3.40 29.64
N TRP A 199 29.76 2.87 28.59
CA TRP A 199 30.24 1.49 28.61
C TRP A 199 31.44 1.33 29.54
N LEU A 200 31.50 0.24 30.30
CA LEU A 200 32.70 -0.14 31.04
C LEU A 200 33.76 -0.64 30.05
N SER A 201 34.53 0.31 29.50
CA SER A 201 35.48 0.09 28.42
C SER A 201 36.74 0.92 28.60
N SER A 202 37.90 0.35 28.29
CA SER A 202 39.18 1.06 28.30
C SER A 202 39.91 0.89 26.96
N LYS A 203 41.00 1.64 26.75
CA LYS A 203 41.84 1.52 25.54
C LYS A 203 42.50 0.15 25.42
N VAL A 204 42.85 -0.47 26.55
CA VAL A 204 43.59 -1.74 26.60
C VAL A 204 42.67 -2.95 26.80
N ALA A 205 41.46 -2.73 27.31
CA ALA A 205 40.45 -3.75 27.51
C ALA A 205 39.07 -3.21 27.09
N PRO A 206 38.75 -3.25 25.78
CA PRO A 206 37.50 -2.74 25.27
C PRO A 206 36.31 -3.61 25.70
N VAL A 207 35.12 -3.02 25.81
CA VAL A 207 33.89 -3.76 26.13
C VAL A 207 33.41 -4.68 25.00
N HIS A 208 33.94 -4.52 23.79
CA HIS A 208 33.50 -5.25 22.62
C HIS A 208 33.61 -6.77 22.83
N VAL A 209 32.65 -7.50 22.26
CA VAL A 209 32.64 -8.95 22.16
C VAL A 209 32.73 -9.28 20.68
N GLU A 210 33.75 -10.05 20.29
CA GLU A 210 34.03 -10.36 18.89
C GLU A 210 34.17 -9.12 18.00
N GLY A 211 34.62 -8.01 18.60
CA GLY A 211 34.80 -6.72 17.90
C GLY A 211 33.50 -5.92 17.70
N GLU A 212 32.39 -6.34 18.30
CA GLU A 212 31.09 -5.66 18.25
C GLU A 212 30.65 -5.20 19.65
N LEU A 213 29.79 -4.19 19.74
CA LEU A 213 29.23 -3.77 21.03
C LEU A 213 28.21 -4.81 21.52
N PRO A 214 28.22 -5.18 22.81
CA PRO A 214 27.24 -6.11 23.35
C PRO A 214 25.79 -5.65 23.17
N LEU A 215 24.91 -6.61 22.93
CA LEU A 215 23.46 -6.44 22.94
C LEU A 215 22.90 -6.95 24.27
N GLY A 216 21.98 -6.21 24.88
CA GLY A 216 21.27 -6.67 26.07
C GLY A 216 20.06 -7.49 25.68
N VAL A 217 19.95 -8.72 26.19
CA VAL A 217 18.86 -9.64 25.84
C VAL A 217 18.09 -10.03 27.10
N TYR A 218 16.85 -9.57 27.19
CA TYR A 218 15.96 -9.82 28.32
C TYR A 218 14.78 -10.67 27.87
N GLN A 219 14.48 -11.71 28.62
CA GLN A 219 13.59 -12.78 28.18
C GLN A 219 12.67 -13.24 29.31
N PRO A 220 11.35 -13.26 29.10
CA PRO A 220 10.43 -13.88 30.05
C PRO A 220 10.54 -15.40 30.00
N GLU A 221 10.15 -16.10 31.07
CA GLU A 221 10.07 -17.57 31.06
C GLU A 221 9.01 -18.08 30.07
N LYS A 222 7.91 -17.34 29.92
CA LYS A 222 6.85 -17.57 28.95
C LYS A 222 6.51 -16.26 28.27
N THR A 223 6.58 -16.22 26.95
CA THR A 223 6.19 -15.04 26.18
C THR A 223 4.67 -14.88 26.17
N LYS A 224 4.19 -13.65 26.35
CA LYS A 224 2.78 -13.25 26.20
C LYS A 224 2.46 -12.75 24.79
N GLY A 225 3.48 -12.61 23.94
CA GLY A 225 3.36 -12.08 22.58
C GLY A 225 4.09 -12.92 21.53
N GLN A 226 3.82 -12.61 20.26
CA GLN A 226 4.37 -13.33 19.10
C GLN A 226 5.50 -12.56 18.42
N ALA A 227 6.16 -11.60 19.08
CA ALA A 227 7.19 -10.78 18.47
C ALA A 227 8.36 -10.52 19.43
N ILE A 228 9.54 -10.29 18.85
CA ILE A 228 10.74 -9.84 19.57
C ILE A 228 10.79 -8.32 19.49
N TRP A 229 10.93 -7.68 20.64
CA TRP A 229 10.96 -6.23 20.74
C TRP A 229 12.39 -5.72 20.77
N LEU A 230 12.61 -4.56 20.16
CA LEU A 230 13.92 -3.96 19.95
C LEU A 230 13.90 -2.54 20.52
N THR A 231 14.84 -2.20 21.40
CA THR A 231 14.92 -0.86 22.02
C THR A 231 16.29 -0.19 21.83
N ASP A 232 16.37 1.10 22.15
CA ASP A 232 17.55 1.93 21.99
C ASP A 232 18.59 1.83 23.13
N SER A 233 18.32 0.97 24.13
CA SER A 233 19.12 0.86 25.33
C SER A 233 19.40 -0.60 25.68
N PRO A 234 20.67 -1.01 25.84
CA PRO A 234 21.03 -2.40 26.14
C PRO A 234 20.79 -2.79 27.60
N ALA A 235 20.39 -1.86 28.48
CA ALA A 235 20.35 -2.07 29.93
C ALA A 235 18.93 -1.89 30.50
N ILE A 236 18.79 -1.01 31.50
CA ILE A 236 17.59 -0.70 32.31
C ILE A 236 16.29 -0.69 31.49
N LYS A 237 16.22 0.09 30.41
CA LYS A 237 15.00 0.23 29.59
C LYS A 237 14.59 -1.09 28.93
N SER A 238 15.53 -1.81 28.32
CA SER A 238 15.22 -3.11 27.71
C SER A 238 14.72 -4.13 28.72
N ASN A 239 15.29 -4.11 29.93
CA ASN A 239 14.87 -4.99 31.00
C ASN A 239 13.43 -4.70 31.42
N LEU A 240 13.14 -3.45 31.82
CA LEU A 240 11.79 -3.04 32.21
C LEU A 240 10.77 -3.28 31.09
N ALA A 241 11.11 -2.96 29.84
CA ALA A 241 10.23 -3.21 28.70
C ALA A 241 9.89 -4.71 28.58
N SER A 242 10.86 -5.61 28.80
CA SER A 242 10.62 -7.06 28.74
C SER A 242 9.68 -7.54 29.83
N GLN A 243 9.84 -7.00 31.04
CA GLN A 243 8.97 -7.31 32.19
C GLN A 243 7.55 -6.78 31.99
N LEU A 244 7.41 -5.52 31.58
CA LEU A 244 6.12 -4.85 31.37
C LEU A 244 5.30 -5.54 30.27
N LEU A 245 5.94 -5.86 29.15
CA LEU A 245 5.28 -6.47 27.99
C LEU A 245 5.15 -8.00 28.12
N GLY A 246 6.01 -8.63 28.91
CA GLY A 246 6.12 -10.09 28.99
C GLY A 246 6.57 -10.72 27.67
N VAL A 247 7.50 -10.08 26.97
CA VAL A 247 8.02 -10.51 25.64
C VAL A 247 9.55 -10.45 25.62
N PRO A 248 10.22 -11.20 24.72
CA PRO A 248 11.67 -11.06 24.54
C PRO A 248 12.02 -9.66 24.01
N VAL A 249 12.99 -9.01 24.65
CA VAL A 249 13.50 -7.69 24.27
C VAL A 249 15.00 -7.74 24.02
N VAL A 250 15.44 -7.12 22.94
CA VAL A 250 16.86 -6.89 22.63
C VAL A 250 17.14 -5.39 22.59
N GLY A 251 18.12 -4.96 23.36
CA GLY A 251 18.58 -3.59 23.41
C GLY A 251 19.93 -3.40 22.75
N ALA A 252 20.03 -2.39 21.88
CA ALA A 252 21.30 -1.93 21.31
C ALA A 252 21.53 -0.48 21.69
N THR A 253 22.79 -0.08 21.92
CA THR A 253 23.10 1.34 22.22
C THR A 253 22.60 2.24 21.10
N ASN A 254 21.78 3.24 21.44
CA ASN A 254 21.19 4.19 20.50
C ASN A 254 20.35 3.51 19.40
N GLY A 255 19.88 2.28 19.65
CA GLY A 255 19.12 1.47 18.69
C GLY A 255 19.95 0.99 17.50
N ASN A 256 21.28 0.99 17.60
CA ASN A 256 22.16 0.70 16.46
C ASN A 256 22.49 -0.79 16.31
N PHE A 257 21.49 -1.61 15.96
CA PHE A 257 21.67 -3.06 15.73
C PHE A 257 22.61 -3.36 14.54
N HIS A 258 22.53 -2.59 13.46
CA HIS A 258 23.47 -2.66 12.34
C HIS A 258 24.93 -2.37 12.76
N GLY A 259 25.17 -1.73 13.90
CA GLY A 259 26.52 -1.52 14.46
C GLY A 259 27.16 -2.78 15.04
N SER A 260 26.35 -3.79 15.36
CA SER A 260 26.77 -5.12 15.82
C SER A 260 26.09 -6.20 14.97
N PRO A 261 26.42 -6.29 13.67
CA PRO A 261 25.66 -7.10 12.72
C PRO A 261 25.71 -8.61 13.01
N GLU A 262 26.87 -9.15 13.41
CA GLU A 262 27.00 -10.59 13.66
C GLU A 262 26.33 -10.99 14.98
N LEU A 263 26.52 -10.21 16.04
CA LEU A 263 25.81 -10.40 17.30
C LEU A 263 24.30 -10.27 17.13
N THR A 264 23.83 -9.31 16.33
CA THR A 264 22.40 -9.15 16.04
C THR A 264 21.87 -10.36 15.28
N ARG A 265 22.57 -10.82 14.23
CA ARG A 265 22.17 -12.00 13.45
C ARG A 265 22.04 -13.24 14.32
N HIS A 266 23.07 -13.53 15.13
CA HIS A 266 23.06 -14.67 16.05
C HIS A 266 21.93 -14.56 17.07
N THR A 267 21.84 -13.41 17.75
CA THR A 267 20.83 -13.16 18.79
C THR A 267 19.41 -13.35 18.26
N LEU A 268 19.09 -12.72 17.13
CA LEU A 268 17.75 -12.82 16.55
C LEU A 268 17.46 -14.22 16.05
N SER A 269 18.43 -14.93 15.45
CA SER A 269 18.24 -16.33 15.04
C SER A 269 17.85 -17.21 16.23
N VAL A 270 18.60 -17.15 17.33
CA VAL A 270 18.34 -17.95 18.53
C VAL A 270 16.98 -17.61 19.13
N LEU A 271 16.62 -16.33 19.22
CA LEU A 271 15.32 -15.91 19.74
C LEU A 271 14.16 -16.33 18.83
N SER A 272 14.34 -16.22 17.51
CA SER A 272 13.32 -16.57 16.53
C SER A 272 13.01 -18.07 16.56
N ASP A 273 14.06 -18.91 16.67
CA ASP A 273 13.89 -20.35 16.86
C ASP A 273 13.24 -20.66 18.22
N ARG A 274 13.64 -19.97 19.29
CA ARG A 274 13.11 -20.20 20.64
C ARG A 274 11.63 -19.85 20.77
N TYR A 275 11.21 -18.73 20.17
CA TYR A 275 9.85 -18.19 20.29
C TYR A 275 8.98 -18.41 19.04
N GLN A 276 9.52 -19.09 18.03
CA GLN A 276 8.81 -19.45 16.79
C GLN A 276 8.18 -18.21 16.11
N THR A 277 8.98 -17.16 15.92
CA THR A 277 8.53 -15.90 15.32
C THR A 277 9.59 -15.28 14.42
N THR A 278 9.14 -14.57 13.37
CA THR A 278 9.97 -13.70 12.54
C THR A 278 9.55 -12.23 12.65
N HIS A 279 8.69 -11.91 13.62
CA HIS A 279 8.14 -10.58 13.83
C HIS A 279 8.99 -9.78 14.81
N LEU A 280 9.45 -8.61 14.36
CA LEU A 280 10.24 -7.67 15.15
C LEU A 280 9.48 -6.36 15.34
N ILE A 281 9.54 -5.81 16.55
CA ILE A 281 8.92 -4.53 16.88
C ILE A 281 10.00 -3.57 17.38
N LEU A 282 10.24 -2.49 16.64
CA LEU A 282 11.10 -1.39 17.04
C LEU A 282 10.31 -0.45 17.97
N ALA A 283 10.71 -0.38 19.25
CA ALA A 283 10.17 0.58 20.19
C ALA A 283 10.86 1.94 20.00
N LEU A 284 10.13 2.90 19.46
CA LEU A 284 10.62 4.27 19.26
C LEU A 284 10.66 5.03 20.58
N ASP A 285 11.69 5.84 20.76
CA ASP A 285 11.78 6.78 21.88
C ASP A 285 10.86 7.98 21.66
N ALA A 286 10.39 8.56 22.76
CA ALA A 286 9.63 9.79 22.73
C ALA A 286 10.42 10.89 21.99
N GLY A 287 9.82 11.55 21.00
CA GLY A 287 10.50 12.62 20.25
C GLY A 287 11.41 12.18 19.09
N ASP A 288 11.56 10.87 18.83
CA ASP A 288 12.40 10.38 17.73
C ASP A 288 11.97 10.91 16.37
N VAL A 289 10.65 11.01 16.14
CA VAL A 289 10.03 11.47 14.89
C VAL A 289 10.33 12.93 14.55
N LYS A 290 10.92 13.70 15.47
CA LYS A 290 11.37 15.08 15.23
C LYS A 290 12.86 15.17 14.89
N ASN A 291 13.63 14.12 15.16
CA ASN A 291 15.08 14.14 14.99
C ASN A 291 15.48 13.42 13.70
N ARG A 292 15.98 14.19 12.73
CA ARG A 292 16.40 13.67 11.42
C ARG A 292 17.45 12.58 11.48
N ALA A 293 18.47 12.72 12.32
CA ALA A 293 19.53 11.73 12.44
C ALA A 293 19.01 10.42 13.06
N VAL A 294 18.04 10.51 13.97
CA VAL A 294 17.39 9.34 14.60
C VAL A 294 16.45 8.66 13.61
N CYS A 295 15.63 9.42 12.89
CA CYS A 295 14.75 8.87 11.86
C CYS A 295 15.52 8.12 10.76
N GLN A 296 16.63 8.70 10.28
CA GLN A 296 17.51 8.04 9.31
C GLN A 296 18.14 6.76 9.87
N ARG A 297 18.49 6.75 11.15
CA ARG A 297 18.99 5.54 11.82
C ARG A 297 17.92 4.46 11.86
N TRP A 298 16.69 4.79 12.22
CA TRP A 298 15.58 3.83 12.24
C TRP A 298 15.28 3.27 10.84
N GLN A 299 15.36 4.08 9.78
CA GLN A 299 15.28 3.59 8.40
C GLN A 299 16.40 2.58 8.07
N GLN A 300 17.64 2.84 8.53
CA GLN A 300 18.75 1.91 8.37
C GLN A 300 18.56 0.62 9.16
N GLN A 301 18.07 0.70 10.40
CA GLN A 301 17.77 -0.49 11.21
C GLN A 301 16.66 -1.32 10.59
N TYR A 302 15.57 -0.69 10.17
CA TYR A 302 14.48 -1.36 9.45
C TYR A 302 15.03 -2.13 8.25
N LYS A 303 15.81 -1.46 7.39
CA LYS A 303 16.40 -2.08 6.21
C LYS A 303 17.29 -3.28 6.57
N PHE A 304 18.20 -3.09 7.53
CA PHE A 304 19.11 -4.15 7.97
C PHE A 304 18.34 -5.38 8.46
N LEU A 305 17.34 -5.19 9.31
CA LEU A 305 16.53 -6.26 9.88
C LEU A 305 15.66 -6.95 8.82
N THR A 306 15.10 -6.21 7.85
CA THR A 306 14.37 -6.82 6.73
C THR A 306 15.29 -7.58 5.79
N ASP A 307 16.52 -7.09 5.55
CA ASP A 307 17.52 -7.78 4.73
C ASP A 307 17.98 -9.11 5.41
N LEU A 308 17.83 -9.24 6.73
CA LEU A 308 18.00 -10.50 7.47
C LEU A 308 16.81 -11.46 7.36
N GLY A 309 15.69 -11.06 6.73
CA GLY A 309 14.51 -11.89 6.51
C GLY A 309 13.37 -11.71 7.54
N TYR A 310 13.44 -10.68 8.39
CA TYR A 310 12.42 -10.42 9.41
C TYR A 310 11.31 -9.47 8.92
N SER A 311 10.11 -9.66 9.49
CA SER A 311 9.02 -8.69 9.35
C SER A 311 9.10 -7.67 10.48
N VAL A 312 9.21 -6.38 10.14
CA VAL A 312 9.52 -5.32 11.10
C VAL A 312 8.39 -4.29 11.17
N TRP A 313 8.00 -3.92 12.39
CA TRP A 313 7.04 -2.84 12.68
C TRP A 313 7.61 -1.87 13.71
N PHE A 314 6.98 -0.70 13.81
CA PHE A 314 7.29 0.29 14.83
C PHE A 314 6.16 0.37 15.86
N ALA A 315 6.51 0.37 17.15
CA ALA A 315 5.55 0.61 18.21
C ALA A 315 5.28 2.11 18.36
N TRP A 316 4.01 2.50 18.29
CA TRP A 316 3.57 3.89 18.28
C TRP A 316 2.37 4.10 19.20
N TRP A 317 2.48 5.03 20.15
CA TRP A 317 1.39 5.43 21.05
C TRP A 317 1.21 6.95 21.09
N GLY A 318 1.70 7.65 20.06
CA GLY A 318 1.59 9.11 19.94
C GLY A 318 2.75 9.88 20.58
N GLN A 319 3.91 9.26 20.77
CA GLN A 319 5.08 9.81 21.46
C GLN A 319 5.88 10.82 20.61
N VAL A 320 5.22 11.90 20.17
CA VAL A 320 5.77 12.90 19.25
C VAL A 320 6.91 13.72 19.84
N ASP A 321 6.92 13.97 21.15
CA ASP A 321 7.93 14.77 21.83
C ASP A 321 8.36 14.16 23.16
N LYS A 322 9.40 14.74 23.78
CA LYS A 322 10.04 14.24 25.01
C LYS A 322 9.18 14.39 26.28
N SER A 323 7.97 14.97 26.18
CA SER A 323 7.00 14.94 27.29
C SER A 323 6.21 13.63 27.36
N ALA A 324 6.22 12.84 26.29
CA ALA A 324 5.67 11.50 26.28
C ALA A 324 6.60 10.50 27.00
N CYS A 325 6.01 9.46 27.57
CA CYS A 325 6.72 8.35 28.19
C CYS A 325 7.41 7.47 27.13
N ASP A 326 8.61 6.98 27.45
CA ASP A 326 9.26 5.89 26.73
C ASP A 326 8.60 4.53 27.07
N ILE A 327 8.97 3.46 26.36
CA ILE A 327 8.34 2.13 26.51
C ILE A 327 8.47 1.55 27.93
N ASP A 328 9.57 1.84 28.64
CA ASP A 328 9.82 1.40 30.02
C ASP A 328 9.04 2.21 31.06
N GLU A 329 8.38 3.30 30.65
CA GLU A 329 7.68 4.23 31.53
C GLU A 329 6.14 4.14 31.36
N LEU A 330 5.66 3.30 30.43
CA LEU A 330 4.23 3.12 30.18
C LEU A 330 3.55 2.31 31.29
N LYS A 331 2.35 2.76 31.67
CA LYS A 331 1.47 2.02 32.59
C LYS A 331 0.72 0.90 31.86
N PRO A 332 0.27 -0.17 32.56
CA PRO A 332 -0.46 -1.29 31.95
C PRO A 332 -1.67 -0.88 31.10
N GLU A 333 -2.37 0.18 31.49
CA GLU A 333 -3.51 0.73 30.75
C GLU A 333 -3.12 1.28 29.37
N GLN A 334 -1.94 1.91 29.28
CA GLN A 334 -1.40 2.56 28.09
C GLN A 334 -0.78 1.58 27.10
N LEU A 335 -0.39 0.38 27.56
CA LEU A 335 0.11 -0.67 26.68
C LEU A 335 -0.94 -1.09 25.63
N LYS A 336 -2.24 -0.97 25.96
CA LYS A 336 -3.35 -1.29 25.05
C LYS A 336 -3.50 -0.28 23.90
N SER A 337 -2.95 0.93 24.03
CA SER A 337 -3.01 1.95 22.98
C SER A 337 -1.83 1.90 22.01
N ILE A 338 -0.87 0.97 22.21
CA ILE A 338 0.24 0.81 21.28
C ILE A 338 -0.29 0.30 19.94
N GLN A 339 -0.01 1.07 18.89
CA GLN A 339 -0.22 0.73 17.50
C GLN A 339 1.08 0.20 16.89
N PHE A 340 0.96 -0.76 15.97
CA PHE A 340 2.10 -1.28 15.21
C PHE A 340 2.02 -0.74 13.80
N ILE A 341 2.88 0.23 13.50
CA ILE A 341 2.85 0.97 12.24
C ILE A 341 3.95 0.47 11.29
N ALA A 342 3.68 0.52 9.98
CA ALA A 342 4.66 0.14 8.97
C ALA A 342 5.68 1.28 8.73
N LEU A 343 6.76 0.98 8.00
CA LEU A 343 7.76 1.99 7.62
C LEU A 343 7.14 3.22 6.96
N LYS A 344 6.14 3.03 6.09
CA LYS A 344 5.48 4.14 5.36
C LYS A 344 4.78 5.10 6.32
N ASP A 345 4.10 4.58 7.32
CA ASP A 345 3.37 5.38 8.31
C ASP A 345 4.34 6.08 9.25
N PHE A 346 5.41 5.39 9.68
CA PHE A 346 6.51 6.03 10.41
C PHE A 346 7.14 7.18 9.61
N GLU A 347 7.43 6.97 8.31
CA GLU A 347 7.96 8.01 7.43
C GLU A 347 7.01 9.20 7.29
N ALA A 348 5.71 8.95 7.22
CA ALA A 348 4.68 9.99 7.16
C ALA A 348 4.65 10.81 8.46
N ILE A 349 4.57 10.15 9.62
CA ILE A 349 4.57 10.80 10.94
C ILE A 349 5.85 11.61 11.14
N ALA A 350 7.01 11.04 10.80
CA ALA A 350 8.29 11.74 10.90
C ALA A 350 8.36 12.95 9.94
N SER A 351 7.76 12.84 8.74
CA SER A 351 7.69 13.96 7.81
C SER A 351 6.78 15.09 8.32
N GLU A 352 5.62 14.75 8.90
CA GLU A 352 4.68 15.72 9.47
C GLU A 352 5.28 16.47 10.67
N ASN A 353 6.16 15.81 11.42
CA ASN A 353 6.79 16.35 12.62
C ASN A 353 8.20 16.92 12.39
N GLY A 354 8.64 17.03 11.13
CA GLY A 354 9.90 17.65 10.73
C GLY A 354 11.16 16.79 10.92
N GLY A 355 11.02 15.51 11.29
CA GLY A 355 12.13 14.57 11.37
C GLY A 355 12.58 14.03 10.00
N LEU A 356 11.70 13.96 9.00
CA LEU A 356 12.07 13.61 7.63
C LEU A 356 11.62 14.67 6.64
N GLU A 357 12.37 14.81 5.54
CA GLU A 357 11.90 15.61 4.41
C GLU A 357 10.78 14.84 3.71
N ALA A 358 9.69 15.53 3.40
CA ALA A 358 8.60 14.96 2.62
C ALA A 358 9.14 14.50 1.27
N LYS A 359 9.13 13.18 1.04
CA LYS A 359 9.49 12.64 -0.27
C LYS A 359 8.43 13.12 -1.27
N PRO A 360 8.83 13.73 -2.41
CA PRO A 360 7.87 14.05 -3.45
C PRO A 360 7.20 12.77 -3.94
N LEU A 361 5.86 12.78 -4.00
CA LEU A 361 5.07 11.66 -4.50
C LEU A 361 5.58 11.23 -5.88
N THR A 362 5.67 9.92 -6.10
CA THR A 362 6.03 9.39 -7.42
C THR A 362 4.93 9.68 -8.44
N LYS A 363 5.28 9.70 -9.74
CA LYS A 363 4.27 9.88 -10.82
C LYS A 363 3.14 8.84 -10.76
N LYS A 364 3.42 7.61 -10.28
CA LYS A 364 2.41 6.54 -10.10
C LYS A 364 1.42 6.92 -8.99
N GLU A 365 1.93 7.38 -7.84
CA GLU A 365 1.10 7.79 -6.70
C GLU A 365 0.29 9.04 -6.98
N GLN A 366 0.86 10.03 -7.67
CA GLN A 366 0.14 11.24 -8.09
C GLN A 366 -1.05 10.90 -8.99
N LYS A 367 -0.86 9.99 -9.97
CA LYS A 367 -1.95 9.52 -10.83
C LYS A 367 -3.01 8.74 -10.06
N ALA A 368 -2.61 7.92 -9.09
CA ALA A 368 -3.54 7.16 -8.25
C ALA A 368 -4.41 8.10 -7.40
N GLN A 369 -3.80 9.10 -6.74
CA GLN A 369 -4.53 10.11 -5.97
C GLN A 369 -5.47 10.94 -6.86
N GLN A 370 -5.01 11.35 -8.05
CA GLN A 370 -5.85 12.10 -8.98
C GLN A 370 -7.05 11.26 -9.48
N ARG A 371 -6.85 9.96 -9.71
CA ARG A 371 -7.93 9.03 -10.08
C ARG A 371 -8.94 8.89 -8.95
N GLU A 372 -8.47 8.76 -7.71
CA GLU A 372 -9.32 8.63 -6.53
C GLU A 372 -10.12 9.91 -6.27
N GLN A 373 -9.50 11.09 -6.37
CA GLN A 373 -10.21 12.37 -6.27
C GLN A 373 -11.27 12.53 -7.36
N ARG A 374 -10.96 12.16 -8.61
CA ARG A 374 -11.95 12.16 -9.70
C ARG A 374 -13.10 11.18 -9.43
N ARG A 375 -12.81 10.00 -8.87
CA ARG A 375 -13.82 9.00 -8.49
C ARG A 375 -14.73 9.54 -7.38
N GLN A 376 -14.16 10.13 -6.33
CA GLN A 376 -14.92 10.72 -5.23
C GLN A 376 -15.80 11.87 -5.70
N LEU A 377 -15.28 12.74 -6.57
CA LEU A 377 -16.07 13.81 -7.17
C LEU A 377 -17.19 13.29 -8.08
N ALA A 378 -16.92 12.27 -8.90
CA ALA A 378 -17.93 11.66 -9.75
C ALA A 378 -19.02 10.96 -8.92
N GLN A 379 -18.63 10.29 -7.82
CA GLN A 379 -19.56 9.63 -6.91
C GLN A 379 -20.47 10.64 -6.19
N SER A 380 -19.91 11.76 -5.73
CA SER A 380 -20.72 12.80 -5.07
C SER A 380 -21.70 13.47 -6.06
N GLN A 381 -21.26 13.73 -7.29
CA GLN A 381 -22.15 14.22 -8.35
C GLN A 381 -23.25 13.21 -8.71
N TYR A 382 -22.90 11.93 -8.84
CA TYR A 382 -23.87 10.87 -9.11
C TYR A 382 -24.94 10.81 -8.01
N GLN A 383 -24.55 10.82 -6.73
CA GLN A 383 -25.46 10.80 -5.60
C GLN A 383 -26.39 12.03 -5.54
N GLN A 384 -25.94 13.18 -6.02
CA GLN A 384 -26.79 14.37 -6.11
C GLN A 384 -27.80 14.27 -7.27
N LEU A 385 -27.37 13.74 -8.42
CA LEU A 385 -28.20 13.65 -9.62
C LEU A 385 -29.16 12.45 -9.62
N SER A 386 -28.90 11.43 -8.79
CA SER A 386 -29.70 10.21 -8.70
C SER A 386 -30.78 10.25 -7.62
N GLN A 387 -31.13 11.43 -7.11
CA GLN A 387 -32.15 11.57 -6.07
C GLN A 387 -33.55 11.63 -6.67
N LEU A 388 -34.52 11.12 -5.91
CA LEU A 388 -35.94 11.23 -6.19
C LEU A 388 -36.64 11.91 -5.00
N THR A 389 -36.74 13.22 -5.07
CA THR A 389 -37.35 14.10 -4.06
C THR A 389 -38.69 14.70 -4.50
N ALA A 390 -39.08 14.49 -5.76
CA ALA A 390 -40.34 14.94 -6.31
C ALA A 390 -41.56 14.48 -5.48
N GLU A 391 -42.60 15.33 -5.47
CA GLU A 391 -43.84 15.09 -4.73
C GLU A 391 -44.50 13.76 -5.14
N ARG A 392 -44.80 12.93 -4.14
CA ARG A 392 -45.37 11.60 -4.33
C ARG A 392 -46.90 11.69 -4.32
N PHE A 393 -47.51 11.16 -5.38
CA PHE A 393 -48.96 10.99 -5.45
C PHE A 393 -49.42 9.80 -4.62
N LEU A 394 -48.70 8.68 -4.71
CA LEU A 394 -49.02 7.45 -3.99
C LEU A 394 -47.74 6.77 -3.51
N THR A 395 -47.73 6.35 -2.25
CA THR A 395 -46.66 5.51 -1.70
C THR A 395 -47.22 4.14 -1.39
N ILE A 396 -46.57 3.11 -1.90
CA ILE A 396 -46.92 1.70 -1.66
C ILE A 396 -45.69 0.96 -1.11
N ASN A 397 -45.91 -0.19 -0.49
CA ASN A 397 -44.84 -1.03 0.02
C ASN A 397 -45.23 -2.50 -0.17
N THR A 398 -45.02 -3.01 -1.38
CA THR A 398 -45.40 -4.39 -1.72
C THR A 398 -44.33 -5.10 -2.56
N PRO A 399 -44.07 -6.40 -2.29
CA PRO A 399 -43.23 -7.23 -3.14
C PRO A 399 -43.88 -7.59 -4.48
N ASN A 400 -45.20 -7.48 -4.62
CA ASN A 400 -45.92 -7.81 -5.84
C ASN A 400 -46.88 -6.66 -6.16
N LEU A 401 -46.64 -5.97 -7.28
CA LEU A 401 -47.46 -4.85 -7.70
C LEU A 401 -48.77 -5.32 -8.36
N ASN A 402 -49.89 -4.75 -7.91
CA ASN A 402 -51.20 -4.91 -8.54
C ASN A 402 -51.75 -3.53 -8.91
N PHE A 403 -51.91 -3.25 -10.20
CA PHE A 403 -52.31 -1.93 -10.67
C PHE A 403 -53.82 -1.67 -10.52
N ASP A 404 -54.65 -2.71 -10.45
CA ASP A 404 -56.09 -2.58 -10.21
C ASP A 404 -56.38 -1.95 -8.83
N GLU A 405 -55.51 -2.19 -7.85
CA GLU A 405 -55.63 -1.67 -6.48
C GLU A 405 -55.18 -0.20 -6.35
N MET A 406 -54.52 0.36 -7.37
CA MET A 406 -53.96 1.71 -7.34
C MET A 406 -54.95 2.80 -7.78
N ALA A 407 -56.17 2.43 -8.17
CA ALA A 407 -57.24 3.33 -8.59
C ALA A 407 -56.79 4.40 -9.62
N LEU A 408 -56.10 3.96 -10.68
CA LEU A 408 -55.55 4.87 -11.69
C LEU A 408 -56.64 5.55 -12.52
N GLU A 409 -56.63 6.89 -12.53
CA GLU A 409 -57.57 7.71 -13.30
C GLU A 409 -57.15 7.85 -14.78
N PRO A 410 -58.11 7.81 -15.73
CA PRO A 410 -57.90 8.19 -17.13
C PRO A 410 -57.39 9.63 -17.29
N GLY A 411 -56.70 9.88 -18.40
CA GLY A 411 -56.20 11.21 -18.77
C GLY A 411 -54.99 11.69 -17.95
N CYS A 412 -54.32 10.78 -17.25
CA CYS A 412 -53.15 11.09 -16.42
C CYS A 412 -51.87 10.45 -16.97
N VAL A 413 -50.72 11.00 -16.55
CA VAL A 413 -49.41 10.37 -16.72
C VAL A 413 -48.94 9.84 -15.36
N TYR A 414 -48.61 8.56 -15.29
CA TYR A 414 -48.09 7.91 -14.09
C TYR A 414 -46.61 7.58 -14.25
N ILE A 415 -45.84 7.81 -13.19
CA ILE A 415 -44.44 7.44 -13.07
C ILE A 415 -44.33 6.50 -11.89
N LEU A 416 -43.91 5.26 -12.09
CA LEU A 416 -43.71 4.27 -11.04
C LEU A 416 -42.22 4.07 -10.79
N CYS A 417 -41.76 4.44 -9.58
CA CYS A 417 -40.46 4.06 -9.07
C CYS A 417 -40.61 2.80 -8.21
N SER A 418 -40.07 1.66 -8.65
CA SER A 418 -40.14 0.40 -7.89
C SER A 418 -38.92 -0.48 -8.13
N ALA A 419 -38.34 -0.98 -7.04
CA ALA A 419 -37.16 -1.84 -7.06
C ALA A 419 -37.30 -3.05 -8.00
N LYS A 420 -36.18 -3.50 -8.58
CA LYS A 420 -36.13 -4.73 -9.40
C LYS A 420 -36.59 -5.93 -8.57
N GLY A 421 -37.38 -6.83 -9.16
CA GLY A 421 -37.90 -8.02 -8.44
C GLY A 421 -39.25 -7.83 -7.76
N THR A 422 -39.90 -6.65 -7.89
CA THR A 422 -41.27 -6.39 -7.37
C THR A 422 -42.40 -6.82 -8.33
N ARG A 423 -42.05 -7.53 -9.40
CA ARG A 423 -42.95 -7.92 -10.50
C ARG A 423 -43.68 -6.74 -11.15
N LYS A 424 -42.99 -5.59 -11.28
CA LYS A 424 -43.56 -4.36 -11.86
C LYS A 424 -44.15 -4.58 -13.25
N THR A 425 -43.41 -5.24 -14.12
CA THR A 425 -43.81 -5.47 -15.50
C THR A 425 -44.96 -6.47 -15.57
N GLU A 426 -44.93 -7.57 -14.80
CA GLU A 426 -46.05 -8.51 -14.73
C GLU A 426 -47.31 -7.89 -14.12
N GLY A 427 -47.16 -6.98 -13.14
CA GLY A 427 -48.28 -6.30 -12.50
C GLY A 427 -49.13 -5.51 -13.50
N VAL A 428 -48.53 -4.93 -14.53
CA VAL A 428 -49.25 -4.15 -15.57
C VAL A 428 -50.28 -5.01 -16.32
N ARG A 429 -50.11 -6.34 -16.38
CA ARG A 429 -51.04 -7.23 -17.07
C ARG A 429 -52.49 -7.11 -16.58
N SER A 430 -52.67 -6.78 -15.30
CA SER A 430 -54.00 -6.58 -14.69
C SER A 430 -54.82 -5.52 -15.45
N ILE A 431 -54.17 -4.42 -15.83
CA ILE A 431 -54.82 -3.27 -16.47
C ILE A 431 -54.78 -3.30 -18.01
N LEU A 432 -53.94 -4.12 -18.65
CA LEU A 432 -53.85 -4.17 -20.13
C LEU A 432 -55.19 -4.44 -20.86
N PRO A 433 -56.11 -5.30 -20.36
CA PRO A 433 -57.39 -5.55 -21.01
C PRO A 433 -58.29 -4.30 -21.12
N GLN A 434 -58.12 -3.31 -20.25
CA GLN A 434 -58.96 -2.10 -20.24
C GLN A 434 -58.63 -1.14 -21.39
N PHE A 435 -57.48 -1.30 -22.04
CA PHE A 435 -57.02 -0.44 -23.13
C PHE A 435 -57.24 -1.09 -24.49
N ARG A 436 -57.71 -0.28 -25.43
CA ARG A 436 -57.97 -0.69 -26.81
C ARG A 436 -56.64 -0.81 -27.55
N ASN A 437 -55.84 0.26 -27.54
CA ASN A 437 -54.52 0.30 -28.19
C ASN A 437 -53.42 0.42 -27.12
N ILE A 438 -52.27 -0.24 -27.33
CA ILE A 438 -51.13 -0.21 -26.41
C ILE A 438 -49.85 -0.02 -27.21
N TYR A 439 -49.07 1.00 -26.90
CA TYR A 439 -47.71 1.18 -27.42
C TYR A 439 -46.71 1.00 -26.29
N ALA A 440 -45.85 -0.01 -26.40
CA ALA A 440 -44.79 -0.28 -25.44
C ALA A 440 -43.40 0.10 -26.00
N TRP A 441 -42.74 1.06 -25.36
CA TRP A 441 -41.39 1.52 -25.72
C TRP A 441 -40.33 0.74 -24.95
N PHE A 442 -39.27 0.34 -25.65
CA PHE A 442 -38.12 -0.35 -25.08
C PHE A 442 -36.79 0.20 -25.61
N SER A 443 -35.71 0.02 -24.84
CA SER A 443 -34.35 0.44 -25.21
C SER A 443 -33.58 -0.60 -26.01
N ARG A 444 -34.00 -1.88 -25.98
CA ARG A 444 -33.31 -3.02 -26.62
C ARG A 444 -34.31 -3.99 -27.26
N ILE A 445 -33.95 -4.55 -28.41
CA ILE A 445 -34.82 -5.48 -29.18
C ILE A 445 -35.05 -6.79 -28.41
N ALA A 446 -34.00 -7.43 -27.90
CA ALA A 446 -34.13 -8.72 -27.22
C ALA A 446 -35.00 -8.63 -25.95
N LEU A 447 -34.70 -7.63 -25.10
CA LEU A 447 -35.50 -7.33 -23.91
C LEU A 447 -36.95 -6.99 -24.27
N GLY A 448 -37.15 -6.11 -25.25
CA GLY A 448 -38.48 -5.70 -25.66
C GLY A 448 -39.33 -6.85 -26.21
N ARG A 449 -38.74 -7.78 -26.97
CA ARG A 449 -39.43 -8.99 -27.44
C ARG A 449 -39.88 -9.88 -26.28
N GLU A 450 -39.00 -10.10 -25.31
CA GLU A 450 -39.31 -10.91 -24.14
C GLU A 450 -40.42 -10.28 -23.29
N GLU A 451 -40.34 -8.98 -23.03
CA GLU A 451 -41.38 -8.26 -22.29
C GLU A 451 -42.70 -8.20 -23.06
N CYS A 452 -42.68 -8.09 -24.39
CA CYS A 452 -43.89 -8.21 -25.20
C CYS A 452 -44.53 -9.60 -25.06
N HIS A 453 -43.74 -10.67 -25.12
CA HIS A 453 -44.24 -12.02 -24.89
C HIS A 453 -44.84 -12.18 -23.49
N ARG A 454 -44.19 -11.63 -22.47
CA ARG A 454 -44.74 -11.58 -21.10
C ARG A 454 -46.07 -10.82 -21.09
N LEU A 455 -46.13 -9.61 -21.64
CA LEU A 455 -47.32 -8.76 -21.61
C LEU A 455 -48.42 -9.15 -22.60
N ASN A 456 -48.22 -10.22 -23.39
CA ASN A 456 -49.10 -10.61 -24.50
C ASN A 456 -49.32 -9.48 -25.52
N LEU A 457 -48.23 -8.79 -25.88
CA LEU A 457 -48.18 -7.76 -26.92
C LEU A 457 -47.48 -8.32 -28.16
N THR A 458 -47.82 -7.82 -29.35
CA THR A 458 -47.12 -8.19 -30.58
C THR A 458 -45.83 -7.39 -30.71
N TRP A 459 -44.70 -8.03 -30.98
CA TRP A 459 -43.49 -7.29 -31.32
C TRP A 459 -43.57 -6.76 -32.75
N ARG A 460 -43.07 -5.54 -33.00
CA ARG A 460 -43.23 -4.86 -34.29
C ARG A 460 -42.85 -5.66 -35.55
N GLU A 461 -41.85 -6.54 -35.46
CA GLU A 461 -41.34 -7.31 -36.61
C GLU A 461 -42.18 -8.56 -36.88
N GLU A 462 -43.03 -8.94 -35.93
CA GLU A 462 -43.99 -10.06 -36.04
C GLU A 462 -45.35 -9.57 -36.55
N MET A 463 -45.49 -8.26 -36.79
CA MET A 463 -46.71 -7.66 -37.32
C MET A 463 -46.87 -7.95 -38.82
N GLY A 464 -48.05 -8.47 -39.20
CA GLY A 464 -48.53 -8.53 -40.59
C GLY A 464 -49.30 -7.28 -41.03
N SER A 465 -50.25 -7.42 -41.97
CA SER A 465 -51.18 -6.35 -42.37
C SER A 465 -52.27 -6.12 -41.31
N TYR A 466 -52.53 -4.87 -40.95
CA TYR A 466 -53.38 -4.56 -39.79
C TYR A 466 -54.81 -4.11 -40.15
N GLN A 467 -55.81 -4.73 -39.50
CA GLN A 467 -57.20 -4.26 -39.35
C GLN A 467 -57.61 -4.47 -37.87
N GLY A 468 -57.80 -3.41 -37.06
CA GLY A 468 -58.26 -3.55 -35.66
C GLY A 468 -57.57 -2.67 -34.61
N PHE A 469 -57.32 -3.22 -33.40
CA PHE A 469 -56.76 -2.56 -32.20
C PHE A 469 -55.27 -2.84 -31.95
N LEU A 470 -54.40 -1.85 -32.15
CA LEU A 470 -52.96 -2.03 -32.17
C LEU A 470 -52.34 -2.12 -30.76
N LYS A 471 -51.96 -3.35 -30.36
CA LYS A 471 -51.25 -3.66 -29.09
C LYS A 471 -49.84 -4.15 -29.41
N VAL A 472 -48.87 -3.22 -29.43
CA VAL A 472 -47.55 -3.44 -30.02
C VAL A 472 -46.42 -2.92 -29.12
N GLY A 473 -45.31 -3.64 -29.10
CA GLY A 473 -44.05 -3.14 -28.56
C GLY A 473 -42.98 -2.91 -29.63
N PHE A 474 -42.12 -1.93 -29.38
CA PHE A 474 -41.05 -1.55 -30.29
C PHE A 474 -39.86 -0.90 -29.55
N CYS A 475 -38.69 -0.98 -30.18
CA CYS A 475 -37.52 -0.22 -29.73
C CYS A 475 -37.65 1.27 -30.13
N SER A 476 -37.11 2.18 -29.31
CA SER A 476 -37.13 3.63 -29.54
C SER A 476 -36.76 4.06 -30.95
N ASN A 477 -35.80 3.38 -31.59
CA ASN A 477 -35.35 3.65 -32.97
C ASN A 477 -36.45 3.60 -34.03
N SER A 478 -37.64 3.13 -33.70
CA SER A 478 -38.74 3.02 -34.65
C SER A 478 -40.06 3.50 -34.12
N SER A 479 -40.05 4.24 -33.01
CA SER A 479 -41.22 4.87 -32.46
C SER A 479 -41.93 5.79 -33.47
N TYR A 480 -41.16 6.53 -34.27
CA TYR A 480 -41.70 7.45 -35.28
C TYR A 480 -42.48 6.78 -36.42
N LYS A 481 -42.43 5.46 -36.53
CA LYS A 481 -43.21 4.70 -37.51
C LYS A 481 -44.64 4.40 -37.04
N PHE A 482 -44.93 4.65 -35.77
CA PHE A 482 -46.23 4.39 -35.17
C PHE A 482 -47.03 5.69 -35.08
N ASN A 483 -48.24 5.68 -35.61
CA ASN A 483 -49.08 6.88 -35.63
C ASN A 483 -49.67 7.11 -34.23
N PRO A 484 -49.49 8.30 -33.62
CA PRO A 484 -50.03 8.61 -32.29
C PRO A 484 -51.56 8.56 -32.23
N ARG A 485 -52.27 8.79 -33.33
CA ARG A 485 -53.75 8.81 -33.35
C ARG A 485 -54.38 7.52 -32.84
N HIS A 486 -53.71 6.37 -32.99
CA HIS A 486 -54.23 5.12 -32.46
C HIS A 486 -54.36 5.14 -30.92
N LEU A 487 -53.55 5.91 -30.21
CA LEU A 487 -53.67 6.04 -28.75
C LEU A 487 -54.84 6.93 -28.29
N GLN A 488 -55.46 7.70 -29.20
CA GLN A 488 -56.59 8.58 -28.86
C GLN A 488 -57.90 7.82 -28.57
N GLU A 489 -57.97 6.54 -28.91
CA GLU A 489 -59.13 5.70 -28.63
C GLU A 489 -58.89 4.84 -27.38
N ASN A 490 -58.84 5.45 -26.18
CA ASN A 490 -58.55 4.75 -24.93
C ASN A 490 -57.25 3.91 -24.99
N GLY A 491 -56.13 4.58 -25.32
CA GLY A 491 -54.83 3.94 -25.47
C GLY A 491 -53.93 4.01 -24.24
N LEU A 492 -53.05 3.02 -24.09
CA LEU A 492 -51.97 3.02 -23.11
C LEU A 492 -50.62 3.25 -23.81
N LEU A 493 -49.89 4.28 -23.37
CA LEU A 493 -48.46 4.37 -23.62
C LEU A 493 -47.71 3.74 -22.44
N LEU A 494 -47.03 2.62 -22.67
CA LEU A 494 -46.21 1.94 -21.69
C LEU A 494 -44.73 2.18 -21.99
N VAL A 495 -43.97 2.62 -21.00
CA VAL A 495 -42.52 2.79 -21.09
C VAL A 495 -41.89 2.12 -19.88
N ASP A 496 -41.52 0.85 -20.05
CA ASP A 496 -40.82 0.08 -19.01
C ASP A 496 -39.30 0.35 -19.10
N GLU A 497 -38.63 0.36 -17.96
CA GLU A 497 -37.24 0.84 -17.80
C GLU A 497 -37.05 2.23 -18.46
N CYS A 498 -37.90 3.20 -18.06
CA CYS A 498 -38.01 4.49 -18.74
C CYS A 498 -36.71 5.30 -18.75
N ASP A 499 -35.91 5.24 -17.69
CA ASP A 499 -34.56 5.81 -17.61
C ASP A 499 -33.66 5.27 -18.73
N GLN A 500 -33.67 3.95 -18.95
CA GLN A 500 -32.90 3.31 -20.02
C GLN A 500 -33.42 3.69 -21.41
N VAL A 501 -34.75 3.86 -21.55
CA VAL A 501 -35.36 4.35 -22.79
C VAL A 501 -34.91 5.78 -23.09
N PHE A 502 -34.89 6.65 -22.08
CA PHE A 502 -34.42 8.03 -22.23
C PHE A 502 -32.93 8.07 -22.61
N ASP A 503 -32.08 7.34 -21.88
CA ASP A 503 -30.66 7.23 -22.20
C ASP A 503 -30.44 6.69 -23.62
N HIS A 504 -31.25 5.71 -24.04
CA HIS A 504 -31.19 5.20 -25.41
C HIS A 504 -31.60 6.26 -26.44
N ASN A 505 -32.65 7.04 -26.19
CA ASN A 505 -33.09 8.13 -27.06
C ASN A 505 -31.99 9.19 -27.26
N PHE A 506 -31.22 9.49 -26.21
CA PHE A 506 -30.11 10.44 -26.27
C PHE A 506 -28.80 9.84 -26.78
N SER A 507 -28.71 8.52 -26.94
CA SER A 507 -27.53 7.84 -27.48
C SER A 507 -27.29 8.14 -28.95
N THR A 508 -26.06 7.90 -29.42
CA THR A 508 -25.69 8.03 -30.84
C THR A 508 -26.48 7.10 -31.76
N ILE A 509 -26.94 5.95 -31.24
CA ILE A 509 -27.72 4.95 -31.98
C ILE A 509 -29.07 5.55 -32.43
N CYS A 510 -29.77 6.25 -31.55
CA CYS A 510 -31.03 6.93 -31.87
C CYS A 510 -30.85 8.19 -32.75
N ASN A 511 -29.61 8.61 -33.02
CA ASN A 511 -29.32 9.74 -33.90
C ASN A 511 -28.67 9.33 -35.22
N ARG A 512 -28.63 8.02 -35.52
CA ARG A 512 -28.24 7.56 -36.84
C ARG A 512 -29.14 8.21 -37.89
N ASP A 513 -28.54 8.76 -38.94
CA ASP A 513 -29.26 9.45 -40.02
C ASP A 513 -30.09 10.67 -39.56
N GLY A 514 -29.77 11.23 -38.39
CA GLY A 514 -30.42 12.44 -37.87
C GLY A 514 -31.86 12.26 -37.37
N VAL A 515 -32.30 11.03 -37.12
CA VAL A 515 -33.72 10.73 -36.78
C VAL A 515 -34.11 11.05 -35.33
N ARG A 516 -33.17 11.44 -34.45
CA ARG A 516 -33.45 11.69 -33.03
C ARG A 516 -34.59 12.69 -32.80
N PRO A 517 -34.67 13.85 -33.49
CA PRO A 517 -35.78 14.78 -33.32
C PRO A 517 -37.15 14.14 -33.59
N LEU A 518 -37.23 13.22 -34.56
CA LEU A 518 -38.47 12.48 -34.84
C LEU A 518 -38.83 11.54 -33.69
N ILE A 519 -37.85 10.83 -33.11
CA ILE A 519 -38.06 9.95 -31.96
C ILE A 519 -38.57 10.75 -30.76
N LEU A 520 -37.93 11.86 -30.43
CA LEU A 520 -38.32 12.72 -29.30
C LEU A 520 -39.71 13.34 -29.52
N ASN A 521 -39.99 13.82 -30.73
CA ASN A 521 -41.31 14.33 -31.08
C ASN A 521 -42.39 13.24 -31.00
N SER A 522 -42.05 12.00 -31.39
CA SER A 522 -42.98 10.86 -31.31
C SER A 522 -43.30 10.49 -29.87
N LEU A 523 -42.33 10.58 -28.96
CA LEU A 523 -42.59 10.34 -27.53
C LEU A 523 -43.60 11.36 -26.98
N SER A 524 -43.38 12.66 -27.22
CA SER A 524 -44.32 13.71 -26.82
C SER A 524 -45.70 13.52 -27.45
N ALA A 525 -45.75 13.21 -28.76
CA ALA A 525 -47.01 12.98 -29.47
C ALA A 525 -47.77 11.74 -28.95
N HIS A 526 -47.06 10.66 -28.59
CA HIS A 526 -47.67 9.47 -27.99
C HIS A 526 -48.24 9.77 -26.60
N ILE A 527 -47.51 10.52 -25.75
CA ILE A 527 -48.00 10.95 -24.44
C ILE A 527 -49.29 11.75 -24.61
N ALA A 528 -49.25 12.79 -25.45
CA ALA A 528 -50.40 13.67 -25.70
C ALA A 528 -51.62 12.91 -26.24
N ALA A 529 -51.40 11.96 -27.16
CA ALA A 529 -52.49 11.16 -27.72
C ALA A 529 -53.11 10.20 -26.70
N ALA A 530 -52.32 9.53 -25.87
CA ALA A 530 -52.83 8.62 -24.85
C ALA A 530 -53.70 9.34 -23.81
N VAL A 531 -53.22 10.48 -23.29
CA VAL A 531 -53.93 11.22 -22.23
C VAL A 531 -55.17 11.95 -22.76
N SER A 532 -55.15 12.49 -23.98
CA SER A 532 -56.33 13.13 -24.58
C SER A 532 -57.43 12.13 -24.94
N GLY A 533 -57.07 10.86 -25.19
CA GLY A 533 -57.97 9.79 -25.60
C GLY A 533 -58.74 9.08 -24.48
N LYS A 534 -58.81 9.65 -23.28
CA LYS A 534 -59.26 8.97 -22.04
C LYS A 534 -58.46 7.70 -21.71
N GLY A 535 -57.24 7.57 -22.24
CA GLY A 535 -56.27 6.55 -21.88
C GLY A 535 -55.29 7.06 -20.83
N MET A 536 -54.07 6.54 -20.79
CA MET A 536 -53.01 7.05 -19.90
C MET A 536 -51.60 6.75 -20.43
N ALA A 537 -50.59 7.41 -19.88
CA ALA A 537 -49.20 7.05 -20.07
C ALA A 537 -48.60 6.53 -18.76
N LEU A 538 -47.86 5.42 -18.81
CA LEU A 538 -47.25 4.76 -17.66
C LEU A 538 -45.75 4.57 -17.91
N PHE A 539 -44.94 5.28 -17.14
CA PHE A 539 -43.49 5.18 -17.11
C PHE A 539 -43.07 4.40 -15.86
N MET A 540 -42.20 3.41 -16.00
CA MET A 540 -41.79 2.58 -14.86
C MET A 540 -40.28 2.35 -14.87
N SER A 541 -39.65 2.44 -13.70
CA SER A 541 -38.27 1.99 -13.51
C SER A 541 -37.95 1.79 -12.02
N ALA A 542 -36.87 1.08 -11.72
CA ALA A 542 -36.27 1.05 -10.38
C ALA A 542 -35.39 2.28 -10.10
N ASP A 543 -34.95 2.96 -11.15
CA ASP A 543 -33.86 3.93 -11.13
C ASP A 543 -34.36 5.34 -11.53
N VAL A 544 -35.67 5.62 -11.34
CA VAL A 544 -36.27 6.95 -11.61
C VAL A 544 -35.66 8.03 -10.73
N THR A 545 -35.24 9.12 -11.34
CA THR A 545 -34.69 10.32 -10.67
C THR A 545 -35.61 11.54 -10.84
N ASP A 546 -35.34 12.61 -10.11
CA ASP A 546 -36.04 13.90 -10.28
C ASP A 546 -35.92 14.44 -11.70
N ARG A 547 -34.76 14.23 -12.35
CA ARG A 547 -34.54 14.61 -13.75
C ARG A 547 -35.53 13.91 -14.69
N ASP A 548 -35.81 12.63 -14.44
CA ASP A 548 -36.74 11.87 -15.27
C ASP A 548 -38.18 12.34 -15.05
N VAL A 549 -38.55 12.64 -13.80
CA VAL A 549 -39.86 13.23 -13.46
C VAL A 549 -40.05 14.59 -14.12
N GLU A 550 -39.05 15.47 -14.06
CA GLU A 550 -39.06 16.77 -14.72
C GLU A 550 -39.14 16.64 -16.24
N TYR A 551 -38.40 15.71 -16.82
CA TYR A 551 -38.44 15.46 -18.25
C TYR A 551 -39.82 14.98 -18.71
N ILE A 552 -40.42 14.03 -18.00
CA ILE A 552 -41.79 13.56 -18.28
C ILE A 552 -42.80 14.69 -18.13
N LYS A 553 -42.68 15.54 -17.09
CA LYS A 553 -43.51 16.74 -16.93
C LYS A 553 -43.37 17.70 -18.11
N ALA A 554 -42.15 17.94 -18.59
CA ALA A 554 -41.90 18.83 -19.72
C ALA A 554 -42.46 18.30 -21.05
N LEU A 555 -42.54 16.98 -21.23
CA LEU A 555 -43.15 16.36 -22.42
C LEU A 555 -44.68 16.29 -22.36
N THR A 556 -45.26 16.43 -21.17
CA THR A 556 -46.70 16.27 -20.92
C THR A 556 -47.45 17.56 -21.27
N PRO A 557 -48.61 17.49 -21.96
CA PRO A 557 -49.40 18.69 -22.29
C PRO A 557 -49.80 19.50 -21.04
N PRO A 558 -49.88 20.85 -21.14
CA PRO A 558 -50.30 21.68 -20.03
C PRO A 558 -51.67 21.28 -19.46
N GLY A 559 -51.79 21.23 -18.13
CA GLY A 559 -53.02 20.88 -17.42
C GLY A 559 -53.27 19.37 -17.23
N VAL A 560 -52.43 18.50 -17.79
CA VAL A 560 -52.50 17.05 -17.56
C VAL A 560 -51.76 16.69 -16.26
N PRO A 561 -52.40 15.96 -15.32
CA PRO A 561 -51.73 15.52 -14.09
C PRO A 561 -50.61 14.52 -14.36
N VAL A 562 -49.42 14.78 -13.78
CA VAL A 562 -48.28 13.86 -13.73
C VAL A 562 -48.11 13.38 -12.29
N ARG A 563 -48.27 12.07 -12.06
CA ARG A 563 -48.37 11.47 -10.73
C ARG A 563 -47.25 10.47 -10.49
N LEU A 564 -46.42 10.74 -9.47
CA LEU A 564 -45.34 9.85 -9.05
C LEU A 564 -45.84 8.84 -8.02
N ILE A 565 -45.70 7.56 -8.34
CA ILE A 565 -45.96 6.42 -7.46
C ILE A 565 -44.61 5.85 -7.01
N VAL A 566 -44.39 5.73 -5.71
CA VAL A 566 -43.15 5.17 -5.15
C VAL A 566 -43.48 3.89 -4.40
N ASN A 567 -42.89 2.77 -4.83
CA ASN A 567 -42.89 1.53 -4.07
C ASN A 567 -41.64 1.47 -3.19
N GLU A 568 -41.82 1.61 -1.88
CA GLU A 568 -40.73 1.61 -0.90
C GLU A 568 -40.20 0.22 -0.59
N TYR A 569 -40.83 -0.84 -1.09
CA TYR A 569 -40.38 -2.20 -0.88
C TYR A 569 -38.96 -2.40 -1.45
N GLN A 570 -38.03 -2.75 -0.55
CA GLN A 570 -36.67 -3.13 -0.92
C GLN A 570 -36.53 -4.65 -0.82
N PRO A 571 -36.36 -5.36 -1.95
CA PRO A 571 -36.09 -6.78 -1.92
C PRO A 571 -34.73 -7.06 -1.30
N GLU A 572 -34.62 -8.22 -0.68
CA GLU A 572 -33.35 -8.76 -0.19
C GLU A 572 -32.35 -8.85 -1.36
N ARG A 573 -31.26 -8.07 -1.28
CA ARG A 573 -30.21 -8.04 -2.30
C ARG A 573 -29.16 -9.09 -1.95
N GLY A 574 -28.68 -9.80 -2.97
CA GLY A 574 -27.50 -10.67 -2.83
C GLY A 574 -26.25 -9.84 -2.54
N LEU A 575 -25.25 -10.47 -1.92
CA LEU A 575 -23.93 -9.87 -1.71
C LEU A 575 -23.26 -9.56 -3.06
N VAL A 576 -22.85 -8.31 -3.30
CA VAL A 576 -22.06 -7.96 -4.49
C VAL A 576 -20.61 -7.74 -4.08
N ILE A 577 -19.68 -8.44 -4.73
CA ILE A 577 -18.23 -8.31 -4.49
C ILE A 577 -17.60 -7.69 -5.74
N PHE A 578 -16.95 -6.54 -5.57
CA PHE A 578 -16.15 -5.90 -6.62
C PHE A 578 -14.66 -6.21 -6.41
N SER A 579 -13.94 -6.53 -7.49
CA SER A 579 -12.48 -6.63 -7.46
C SER A 579 -11.83 -5.26 -7.66
N GLU A 580 -11.07 -4.77 -6.67
CA GLU A 580 -10.25 -3.57 -6.81
C GLU A 580 -8.74 -3.89 -6.98
N ALA A 581 -8.39 -5.18 -7.01
CA ALA A 581 -7.01 -5.63 -7.14
C ALA A 581 -6.51 -5.52 -8.59
N GLU A 582 -5.20 -5.29 -8.79
CA GLU A 582 -4.57 -5.32 -10.13
C GLU A 582 -4.74 -6.70 -10.79
N THR A 583 -5.02 -7.74 -10.02
CA THR A 583 -5.25 -9.11 -10.48
C THR A 583 -6.38 -9.80 -9.68
N PRO A 584 -7.23 -10.64 -10.31
CA PRO A 584 -8.45 -11.15 -9.69
C PRO A 584 -8.27 -12.41 -8.82
N GLU A 585 -7.04 -12.89 -8.58
CA GLU A 585 -6.82 -14.19 -7.90
C GLU A 585 -7.46 -14.27 -6.50
N PRO A 586 -7.34 -13.26 -5.62
CA PRO A 586 -7.97 -13.32 -4.29
C PRO A 586 -9.50 -13.46 -4.36
N GLN A 587 -10.13 -12.88 -5.37
CA GLN A 587 -11.58 -12.95 -5.59
C GLN A 587 -11.98 -14.30 -6.19
N VAL A 588 -11.14 -14.87 -7.05
CA VAL A 588 -11.34 -16.22 -7.59
C VAL A 588 -11.26 -17.25 -6.47
N ASP A 589 -10.29 -17.16 -5.55
CA ASP A 589 -10.19 -18.07 -4.41
C ASP A 589 -11.44 -17.99 -3.52
N LYS A 590 -11.93 -16.78 -3.27
CA LYS A 590 -13.16 -16.55 -2.50
C LYS A 590 -14.40 -17.09 -3.22
N LEU A 591 -14.46 -16.97 -4.56
CA LEU A 591 -15.52 -17.57 -5.37
C LEU A 591 -15.53 -19.09 -5.20
N ILE A 592 -14.37 -19.75 -5.32
CA ILE A 592 -14.27 -21.20 -5.15
C ILE A 592 -14.74 -21.62 -3.76
N GLN A 593 -14.26 -20.97 -2.70
CA GLN A 593 -14.70 -21.26 -1.32
C GLN A 593 -16.22 -21.09 -1.14
N THR A 594 -16.80 -20.07 -1.78
CA THR A 594 -18.25 -19.81 -1.72
C THR A 594 -19.04 -20.91 -2.42
N LEU A 595 -18.57 -21.36 -3.58
CA LEU A 595 -19.17 -22.48 -4.31
C LEU A 595 -19.04 -23.80 -3.54
N GLU A 596 -17.89 -24.07 -2.91
CA GLU A 596 -17.64 -25.24 -2.06
C GLU A 596 -18.56 -25.27 -0.83
N ALA A 597 -18.91 -24.10 -0.29
CA ALA A 597 -19.91 -23.95 0.76
C ALA A 597 -21.36 -24.19 0.29
N GLY A 598 -21.57 -24.54 -0.99
CA GLY A 598 -22.87 -24.82 -1.58
C GLY A 598 -23.70 -23.57 -1.88
N ILE A 599 -23.06 -22.38 -1.88
CA ILE A 599 -23.72 -21.12 -2.17
C ILE A 599 -23.65 -20.87 -3.69
N PRO A 600 -24.78 -20.77 -4.40
CA PRO A 600 -24.77 -20.42 -5.83
C PRO A 600 -24.15 -19.03 -6.03
N CYS A 601 -23.42 -18.83 -7.13
CA CYS A 601 -22.81 -17.54 -7.46
C CYS A 601 -23.12 -17.14 -8.91
N PHE A 602 -23.19 -15.84 -9.15
CA PHE A 602 -23.20 -15.26 -10.50
C PHE A 602 -21.93 -14.45 -10.72
N VAL A 603 -21.21 -14.70 -11.82
CA VAL A 603 -19.95 -14.02 -12.14
C VAL A 603 -20.14 -13.19 -13.40
N ILE A 604 -19.69 -11.94 -13.35
CA ILE A 604 -19.71 -11.00 -14.48
C ILE A 604 -18.31 -10.41 -14.63
N ASP A 605 -17.84 -10.28 -15.87
CA ASP A 605 -16.61 -9.58 -16.20
C ASP A 605 -16.78 -8.73 -17.49
N ASP A 606 -15.96 -7.70 -17.66
CA ASP A 606 -15.83 -6.92 -18.91
C ASP A 606 -14.44 -7.16 -19.57
N ILE A 607 -13.88 -8.36 -19.40
CA ILE A 607 -12.53 -8.72 -19.87
C ILE A 607 -12.60 -9.18 -21.33
N LYS A 608 -12.10 -8.33 -22.23
CA LYS A 608 -12.20 -8.52 -23.69
C LYS A 608 -11.26 -9.56 -24.30
N ASP A 609 -10.17 -9.91 -23.61
CA ASP A 609 -9.17 -10.86 -24.11
C ASP A 609 -9.40 -12.31 -23.64
N GLY A 610 -10.40 -12.53 -22.78
CA GLY A 610 -10.81 -13.84 -22.26
C GLY A 610 -9.82 -14.48 -21.27
N VAL A 611 -8.67 -13.86 -21.00
CA VAL A 611 -7.67 -14.36 -20.04
C VAL A 611 -8.02 -13.78 -18.67
N ARG A 612 -8.40 -14.65 -17.73
CA ARG A 612 -8.92 -14.29 -16.39
C ARG A 612 -10.36 -13.75 -16.38
N GLY A 613 -11.07 -13.84 -17.51
CA GLY A 613 -12.53 -13.63 -17.59
C GLY A 613 -13.34 -14.86 -17.18
N CYS A 614 -14.67 -14.75 -17.25
CA CYS A 614 -15.66 -15.77 -16.85
C CYS A 614 -15.37 -17.14 -17.46
N LYS A 615 -14.90 -17.20 -18.70
CA LYS A 615 -14.57 -18.46 -19.39
C LYS A 615 -13.39 -19.20 -18.76
N SER A 616 -12.32 -18.47 -18.41
CA SER A 616 -11.18 -19.06 -17.70
C SER A 616 -11.54 -19.45 -16.26
N ILE A 617 -12.42 -18.67 -15.61
CA ILE A 617 -12.92 -19.00 -14.28
C ILE A 617 -13.80 -20.26 -14.33
N SER A 618 -14.70 -20.38 -15.31
CA SER A 618 -15.55 -21.57 -15.49
C SER A 618 -14.70 -22.82 -15.74
N GLN A 619 -13.67 -22.73 -16.58
CA GLN A 619 -12.72 -23.82 -16.81
C GLN A 619 -11.94 -24.20 -15.55
N LEU A 620 -11.52 -23.22 -14.73
CA LEU A 620 -10.84 -23.47 -13.46
C LEU A 620 -11.76 -24.21 -12.49
N VAL A 621 -13.01 -23.75 -12.32
CA VAL A 621 -14.02 -24.41 -11.48
C VAL A 621 -14.22 -25.85 -11.91
N LEU A 622 -14.37 -26.11 -13.22
CA LEU A 622 -14.56 -27.46 -13.75
C LEU A 622 -13.31 -28.35 -13.67
N LYS A 623 -12.12 -27.74 -13.59
CA LYS A 623 -10.87 -28.48 -13.37
C LYS A 623 -10.72 -28.90 -11.90
N LEU A 624 -11.14 -28.05 -10.97
CA LEU A 624 -11.12 -28.33 -9.54
C LEU A 624 -12.27 -29.28 -9.12
N HIS A 625 -13.47 -29.09 -9.69
CA HIS A 625 -14.68 -29.84 -9.41
C HIS A 625 -15.37 -30.34 -10.70
N PRO A 626 -14.85 -31.40 -11.35
CA PRO A 626 -15.42 -31.94 -12.59
C PRO A 626 -16.89 -32.38 -12.46
N GLU A 627 -17.32 -32.76 -11.27
CA GLU A 627 -18.69 -33.18 -10.94
C GLU A 627 -19.72 -32.04 -10.98
N TRP A 628 -19.29 -30.78 -11.10
CA TRP A 628 -20.18 -29.61 -11.24
C TRP A 628 -20.48 -29.25 -12.69
N ARG A 629 -20.04 -30.04 -13.67
CA ARG A 629 -20.23 -29.75 -15.10
C ARG A 629 -21.68 -29.42 -15.48
N ASP A 630 -22.65 -30.16 -14.96
CA ASP A 630 -24.07 -29.92 -15.27
C ASP A 630 -24.71 -28.81 -14.43
N LYS A 631 -23.94 -28.20 -13.51
CA LYS A 631 -24.37 -27.11 -12.62
C LYS A 631 -23.80 -25.75 -13.03
N VAL A 632 -22.80 -25.72 -13.92
CA VAL A 632 -22.18 -24.48 -14.41
C VAL A 632 -22.81 -24.09 -15.74
N ILE A 633 -23.34 -22.86 -15.79
CA ILE A 633 -23.94 -22.29 -17.01
C ILE A 633 -23.07 -21.12 -17.46
N GLU A 634 -22.48 -21.24 -18.65
CA GLU A 634 -21.72 -20.15 -19.28
C GLU A 634 -22.60 -19.42 -20.30
N ILE A 635 -22.74 -18.10 -20.13
CA ILE A 635 -23.51 -17.24 -21.04
C ILE A 635 -22.52 -16.35 -21.79
N ASN A 636 -22.36 -16.59 -23.09
CA ASN A 636 -21.54 -15.79 -23.99
C ASN A 636 -22.26 -15.61 -25.34
N SER A 637 -21.63 -14.91 -26.28
CA SER A 637 -22.21 -14.66 -27.62
C SER A 637 -22.55 -15.94 -28.39
N GLU A 638 -21.90 -17.06 -28.10
CA GLU A 638 -22.11 -18.35 -28.75
C GLU A 638 -23.19 -19.20 -28.05
N THR A 639 -23.38 -19.05 -26.74
CA THR A 639 -24.30 -19.89 -25.94
C THR A 639 -25.64 -19.22 -25.61
N SER A 640 -25.73 -17.89 -25.77
CA SER A 640 -26.90 -17.06 -25.41
C SER A 640 -28.26 -17.46 -26.03
N CYS A 641 -28.25 -18.24 -27.12
CA CYS A 641 -29.48 -18.67 -27.83
C CYS A 641 -29.87 -20.14 -27.59
N THR A 642 -29.27 -20.84 -26.62
CA THR A 642 -29.56 -22.25 -26.34
C THR A 642 -30.76 -22.44 -25.41
N GLU A 643 -31.54 -23.52 -25.59
CA GLU A 643 -32.71 -23.87 -24.74
C GLU A 643 -32.34 -23.95 -23.24
N LEU A 644 -31.13 -24.39 -22.92
CA LEU A 644 -30.61 -24.48 -21.54
C LEU A 644 -30.48 -23.11 -20.87
N VAL A 645 -30.04 -22.07 -21.61
CA VAL A 645 -29.95 -20.70 -21.09
C VAL A 645 -31.35 -20.10 -20.91
N GLN A 646 -32.29 -20.41 -21.82
CA GLN A 646 -33.69 -19.98 -21.72
C GLN A 646 -34.43 -20.61 -20.52
N LEU A 647 -34.15 -21.88 -20.20
CA LEU A 647 -34.77 -22.61 -19.09
C LEU A 647 -34.09 -22.38 -17.73
N GLY A 648 -32.76 -22.22 -17.70
CA GLY A 648 -31.94 -22.20 -16.49
C GLY A 648 -31.82 -20.84 -15.80
N VAL A 649 -31.82 -19.73 -16.55
CA VAL A 649 -31.54 -18.40 -15.99
C VAL A 649 -32.71 -17.85 -15.16
N TRP A 650 -33.96 -18.25 -15.46
CA TRP A 650 -35.15 -17.51 -15.00
C TRP A 650 -36.08 -18.25 -14.03
N ARG A 651 -35.83 -19.54 -13.72
CA ARG A 651 -36.68 -20.31 -12.78
C ARG A 651 -36.23 -20.27 -11.32
N ARG A 652 -35.04 -19.73 -11.00
CA ARG A 652 -34.53 -19.67 -9.63
C ARG A 652 -34.40 -18.22 -9.19
N SER A 653 -34.94 -17.88 -8.02
CA SER A 653 -34.57 -16.65 -7.32
C SER A 653 -33.11 -16.79 -6.87
N TRP A 654 -32.17 -16.29 -7.65
CA TRP A 654 -30.76 -16.28 -7.29
C TRP A 654 -30.57 -15.26 -6.17
N LYS A 655 -30.56 -15.73 -4.92
CA LYS A 655 -30.47 -14.87 -3.74
C LYS A 655 -29.04 -14.57 -3.28
N ASN A 656 -28.05 -15.28 -3.79
CA ASN A 656 -26.76 -15.36 -3.11
C ASN A 656 -25.63 -15.04 -4.09
N VAL A 657 -24.86 -14.01 -3.76
CA VAL A 657 -23.55 -13.59 -4.29
C VAL A 657 -23.39 -13.33 -5.80
N THR A 658 -23.25 -12.05 -6.18
CA THR A 658 -22.73 -11.62 -7.49
C THR A 658 -21.28 -11.16 -7.36
N ILE A 659 -20.39 -11.70 -8.18
CA ILE A 659 -18.97 -11.29 -8.22
C ILE A 659 -18.72 -10.57 -9.55
N SER A 660 -18.36 -9.29 -9.47
CA SER A 660 -17.95 -8.48 -10.62
C SER A 660 -16.43 -8.35 -10.59
N ALA A 661 -15.77 -8.88 -11.62
CA ALA A 661 -14.33 -8.71 -11.83
C ALA A 661 -14.00 -7.35 -12.47
#